data_AF-A0A9W6FBC6-F1
#
_entry.id   AF-A0A9W6FBC6-F1
#
_cell.length_a   1.000
_cell.length_b   1.000
_cell.length_c   1.000
_cell.angle_alpha   90.00
_cell.angle_beta   90.00
_cell.angle_gamma   90.00
#
_symmetry.space_group_name_H-M   'P 1'
#
loop_
_entity.id
_entity.type
_entity.pdbx_description
1 polymer ?
#
loop_
_entity_poly.entity_id
_entity_poly.type
_entity_poly.pdbx_seq_one_letter_code
_entity_poly.pdbx_strand_id
1 'polypeptide(L)'
;MYPFTLSRAKHRATPTDALGLLPAQRQRQQEYEEVDVAIVMESTYPYLKGGVSAVVHDIVMGNPDLTYGIIHIAWDSSSPHEDLYGMPSNVKWVRVVYLSMQEHRHDFMAARTKDLGMTSAQRTELSNRIFDALYALSERRDTEPLWQLIDEGFNERTRAYPLWAVLGTKEFMHALTERMPQLGLSLSESFWVLRGFFSLAYAVLGETMPKARVYHAHTTGYASLLGAAAARDHGTSFLLTEHNLYVRDTVNTLLDRNMALSITSKDYRTFDVTAEQRAWMAWWIEMGHFCYPSAEVITYLYPTAITEAAELGTDIDKSVVLPNGMTIEEFEEKYHARQAAVEKIAQDRDQHTWKLVYIARVVPIKGLMDLLSSMDILKRHGYPNLHLDVLGPTEHVPEYYEACLAKIEALGLQDMVTIHGTVNVRDMLDQFDLLVLPSYNEGQPIVVLEAMAAGIPTVGSNVGGMSQLVADDLHTADGRTWGACGELLSAGDVEGMARQIRTVIEDTDRYRTYCANARGRVEDFFQLHEISFAAEHYRAAILQPWELEAAAELKERRPDMTVLCYKCLSSTRSYEPGPLYSSGVSYAEADQEWFARRTTGERVEWERYPGHWQMTVWSPDYRARWVDNVTAELTGSPFDGVMADNDVFDDYYGLNLPLREAGSMAELREGLDALVHAAGGALNEVGKVLVPNIAESRRQPGRWNAHASYGGGFEEVWLGYSPTDLFDPDTTEAQLPQATGPGLSILRVPTDGNDNHPNFRYGLAAFWIFGAGRGAYSATGHDDYNHTQHVAELDWDLGTPLQDPVRRGHTWSREFTNGWAAVNFNRDGRRRRRLKVPPGMIDAHGQPVGSHLVLAPHRGQVLRRA
;
A
#
# COMPACT_ATOMS: atom_id res chain seq x y z
N MET A 1 -1.44 16.14 -15.18
CA MET A 1 -0.89 17.28 -14.43
C MET A 1 -1.12 18.50 -15.31
N TYR A 2 -1.86 19.52 -14.85
CA TYR A 2 -2.31 20.60 -15.74
C TYR A 2 -1.09 21.40 -16.24
N PRO A 3 -0.94 21.61 -17.56
CA PRO A 3 0.06 22.56 -18.03
C PRO A 3 -0.29 23.93 -17.47
N PHE A 4 0.73 24.60 -16.93
CA PHE A 4 0.67 26.02 -16.62
C PHE A 4 0.34 26.79 -17.91
N THR A 5 -0.94 27.01 -18.15
CA THR A 5 -1.39 27.94 -19.16
C THR A 5 -0.96 29.32 -18.68
N LEU A 6 -0.06 29.95 -19.43
CA LEU A 6 0.30 31.36 -19.30
C LEU A 6 -0.94 32.21 -19.61
N SER A 7 -1.88 32.28 -18.67
CA SER A 7 -3.00 33.21 -18.72
C SER A 7 -2.42 34.61 -18.58
N ARG A 8 -2.50 35.40 -19.66
CA ARG A 8 -2.24 36.84 -19.66
C ARG A 8 -3.34 37.56 -18.86
N ALA A 9 -3.37 37.39 -17.54
CA ALA A 9 -4.22 38.19 -16.67
C ALA A 9 -3.60 39.59 -16.50
N LYS A 10 -4.29 40.62 -17.01
CA LYS A 10 -3.93 42.03 -16.78
C LYS A 10 -4.08 42.36 -15.29
N HIS A 11 -2.96 42.39 -14.55
CA HIS A 11 -2.97 42.86 -13.17
C HIS A 11 -3.05 44.39 -13.09
N ARG A 12 -4.10 44.89 -12.42
CA ARG A 12 -4.12 46.20 -11.79
C ARG A 12 -3.52 46.05 -10.38
N ALA A 13 -2.32 46.58 -10.18
CA ALA A 13 -1.73 46.68 -8.86
C ALA A 13 -2.49 47.70 -7.99
N THR A 14 -2.82 47.34 -6.76
CA THR A 14 -3.14 48.29 -5.69
C THR A 14 -1.94 48.40 -4.76
N PRO A 15 -1.51 49.62 -4.36
CA PRO A 15 -0.31 49.81 -3.56
C PRO A 15 -0.65 50.03 -2.09
N THR A 16 -0.44 49.02 -1.23
CA THR A 16 -0.21 49.21 0.20
C THR A 16 0.39 47.95 0.79
N ASP A 17 1.69 47.97 1.09
CA ASP A 17 2.15 47.84 2.48
C ASP A 17 3.58 48.36 2.62
N ALA A 18 3.75 49.20 3.63
CA ALA A 18 4.98 49.89 3.97
C ALA A 18 5.85 49.01 4.87
N LEU A 19 7.15 48.92 4.54
CA LEU A 19 8.25 48.53 5.44
C LEU A 19 8.03 47.23 6.25
N GLY A 20 8.13 46.08 5.59
CA GLY A 20 8.27 44.77 6.21
C GLY A 20 8.92 43.79 5.24
N LEU A 21 9.94 43.04 5.68
CA LEU A 21 10.60 42.00 4.89
C LEU A 21 9.56 41.01 4.32
N LEU A 22 9.74 40.61 3.06
CA LEU A 22 8.83 39.68 2.35
C LEU A 22 8.77 38.32 3.06
N PRO A 23 7.65 37.56 2.95
CA PRO A 23 7.52 36.22 3.54
C PRO A 23 8.67 35.26 3.18
N ALA A 24 9.16 35.31 1.95
CA ALA A 24 10.32 34.53 1.47
C ALA A 24 11.62 34.80 2.27
N GLN A 25 11.80 36.01 2.81
CA GLN A 25 12.95 36.34 3.65
C GLN A 25 12.83 35.83 5.09
N ARG A 26 11.62 35.48 5.57
CA ARG A 26 11.42 34.84 6.89
C ARG A 26 11.78 33.35 6.89
N GLN A 27 11.62 32.64 5.77
CA GLN A 27 11.97 31.21 5.67
C GLN A 27 13.49 30.96 5.62
N ARG A 28 14.31 31.93 5.20
CA ARG A 28 15.78 31.82 5.12
C ARG A 28 16.50 31.68 6.48
N GLN A 29 15.80 31.85 7.60
CA GLN A 29 16.36 31.76 8.97
C GLN A 29 15.84 30.58 9.79
N GLN A 30 15.05 29.68 9.21
CA GLN A 30 14.57 28.52 9.93
C GLN A 30 15.66 27.43 9.96
N GLU A 31 16.17 27.12 11.15
CA GLU A 31 17.00 25.93 11.34
C GLU A 31 16.10 24.70 11.21
N TYR A 32 16.41 23.86 10.23
CA TYR A 32 15.74 22.58 10.00
C TYR A 32 16.55 21.46 10.65
N GLU A 33 15.87 20.54 11.33
CA GLU A 33 16.48 19.31 11.85
C GLU A 33 17.01 18.46 10.68
N GLU A 34 18.16 17.80 10.87
CA GLU A 34 18.64 16.78 9.92
C GLU A 34 17.73 15.56 9.97
N VAL A 35 17.36 15.04 8.79
CA VAL A 35 16.44 13.92 8.64
C VAL A 35 17.07 12.77 7.86
N ASP A 36 16.53 11.56 8.00
CA ASP A 36 16.97 10.42 7.22
C ASP A 36 16.58 10.58 5.74
N VAL A 37 15.34 10.99 5.47
CA VAL A 37 14.82 11.12 4.10
C VAL A 37 14.15 12.48 3.89
N ALA A 38 14.58 13.21 2.87
CA ALA A 38 13.85 14.38 2.36
C ALA A 38 13.09 14.01 1.08
N ILE A 39 11.75 13.94 1.17
CA ILE A 39 10.88 13.67 0.03
C ILE A 39 10.71 14.96 -0.78
N VAL A 40 10.97 14.92 -2.09
CA VAL A 40 10.83 16.05 -3.01
C VAL A 40 9.64 15.84 -3.94
N MET A 41 8.61 16.69 -3.79
CA MET A 41 7.32 16.55 -4.48
C MET A 41 6.97 17.80 -5.26
N GLU A 42 6.57 17.65 -6.52
CA GLU A 42 6.02 18.74 -7.33
C GLU A 42 4.50 18.75 -7.25
N SER A 43 3.92 19.84 -6.71
CA SER A 43 2.48 20.17 -6.73
C SER A 43 1.55 19.04 -6.25
N THR A 44 1.97 18.23 -5.29
CA THR A 44 1.20 17.07 -4.79
C THR A 44 1.20 17.01 -3.26
N TYR A 45 1.92 16.08 -2.64
CA TYR A 45 1.93 15.88 -1.19
C TYR A 45 2.59 17.06 -0.44
N PRO A 46 2.01 17.55 0.68
CA PRO A 46 0.82 17.05 1.39
C PRO A 46 -0.48 17.83 1.06
N TYR A 47 -0.43 18.79 0.13
CA TYR A 47 -1.51 19.78 -0.04
C TYR A 47 -2.55 19.41 -1.11
N LEU A 48 -2.34 18.32 -1.86
CA LEU A 48 -3.28 17.87 -2.90
C LEU A 48 -3.55 16.37 -2.78
N LYS A 49 -4.84 16.01 -2.77
CA LYS A 49 -5.28 14.61 -2.78
C LYS A 49 -5.05 13.97 -4.15
N GLY A 50 -4.54 12.75 -4.14
CA GLY A 50 -4.35 11.92 -5.33
C GLY A 50 -3.50 10.69 -5.04
N GLY A 51 -3.43 9.76 -6.00
CA GLY A 51 -2.74 8.48 -5.82
C GLY A 51 -1.26 8.63 -5.46
N VAL A 52 -0.54 9.55 -6.11
CA VAL A 52 0.88 9.82 -5.79
C VAL A 52 1.03 10.33 -4.35
N SER A 53 0.17 11.27 -3.92
CA SER A 53 0.21 11.79 -2.55
C SER A 53 -0.14 10.73 -1.52
N ALA A 54 -1.05 9.79 -1.84
CA ALA A 54 -1.38 8.66 -0.99
C ALA A 54 -0.17 7.72 -0.83
N VAL A 55 0.48 7.31 -1.94
CA VAL A 55 1.69 6.46 -1.89
C VAL A 55 2.80 7.10 -1.06
N VAL A 56 3.05 8.41 -1.24
CA VAL A 56 4.05 9.12 -0.44
C VAL A 56 3.68 9.13 1.05
N HIS A 57 2.39 9.32 1.36
CA HIS A 57 1.92 9.25 2.74
C HIS A 57 2.10 7.85 3.32
N ASP A 58 1.79 6.80 2.56
CA ASP A 58 1.96 5.40 2.96
C ASP A 58 3.43 5.06 3.19
N ILE A 59 4.35 5.57 2.35
CA ILE A 59 5.80 5.43 2.56
C ILE A 59 6.21 6.05 3.90
N VAL A 60 5.74 7.26 4.21
CA VAL A 60 6.08 7.95 5.47
C VAL A 60 5.49 7.21 6.68
N MET A 61 4.24 6.76 6.59
CA MET A 61 3.54 6.09 7.69
C MET A 61 4.03 4.66 7.91
N GLY A 62 4.35 3.93 6.85
CA GLY A 62 4.86 2.57 6.90
C GLY A 62 6.31 2.44 7.37
N ASN A 63 7.00 3.56 7.61
CA ASN A 63 8.39 3.60 8.08
C ASN A 63 8.54 4.56 9.28
N PRO A 64 7.89 4.28 10.43
CA PRO A 64 7.86 5.18 11.58
C PRO A 64 9.25 5.42 12.20
N ASP A 65 10.19 4.50 12.01
CA ASP A 65 11.58 4.60 12.51
C ASP A 65 12.44 5.62 11.76
N LEU A 66 12.05 6.01 10.55
CA LEU A 66 12.77 6.99 9.74
C LEU A 66 12.23 8.39 10.01
N THR A 67 13.13 9.37 10.07
CA THR A 67 12.76 10.78 10.12
C THR A 67 12.64 11.37 8.71
N TYR A 68 11.59 12.16 8.50
CA TYR A 68 11.26 12.71 7.19
C TYR A 68 11.24 14.24 7.17
N GLY A 69 11.71 14.81 6.08
CA GLY A 69 11.45 16.18 5.68
C GLY A 69 10.73 16.21 4.35
N ILE A 70 9.82 17.16 4.14
CA ILE A 70 9.10 17.30 2.86
C ILE A 70 9.54 18.58 2.18
N ILE A 71 9.99 18.48 0.94
CA ILE A 71 10.26 19.61 0.06
C ILE A 71 9.14 19.65 -0.99
N HIS A 72 8.21 20.58 -0.80
CA HIS A 72 7.06 20.75 -1.68
C HIS A 72 7.33 21.87 -2.70
N ILE A 73 7.40 21.53 -3.97
CA ILE A 73 7.54 22.48 -5.08
C ILE A 73 6.15 22.93 -5.52
N ALA A 74 5.87 24.21 -5.38
CA ALA A 74 4.62 24.86 -5.80
C ALA A 74 4.91 25.94 -6.85
N TRP A 75 3.87 26.38 -7.57
CA TRP A 75 4.06 27.46 -8.54
C TRP A 75 4.32 28.80 -7.85
N ASP A 76 3.43 29.23 -6.95
CA ASP A 76 3.58 30.47 -6.18
C ASP A 76 2.88 30.37 -4.81
N SER A 77 2.96 31.44 -4.03
CA SER A 77 2.37 31.53 -2.69
C SER A 77 0.84 31.44 -2.65
N SER A 78 0.15 31.54 -3.79
CA SER A 78 -1.30 31.35 -3.88
C SER A 78 -1.73 29.89 -4.00
N SER A 79 -0.78 28.96 -4.17
CA SER A 79 -1.03 27.52 -4.19
C SER A 79 -1.64 27.04 -2.87
N PRO A 80 -2.37 25.91 -2.84
CA PRO A 80 -2.90 25.35 -1.59
C PRO A 80 -1.80 25.05 -0.55
N HIS A 81 -2.06 25.37 0.72
CA HIS A 81 -1.16 25.10 1.86
C HIS A 81 -1.86 24.35 3.00
N GLU A 82 -3.09 23.88 2.79
CA GLU A 82 -3.84 23.10 3.78
C GLU A 82 -3.38 21.65 3.73
N ASP A 83 -2.90 21.12 4.85
CA ASP A 83 -2.54 19.71 4.98
C ASP A 83 -3.81 18.84 4.90
N LEU A 84 -3.85 17.98 3.88
CA LEU A 84 -5.00 17.11 3.60
C LEU A 84 -4.83 15.68 4.11
N TYR A 85 -3.68 15.36 4.72
CA TYR A 85 -3.29 14.01 5.13
C TYR A 85 -3.06 13.87 6.64
N GLY A 86 -2.90 14.97 7.37
CA GLY A 86 -2.64 14.93 8.80
C GLY A 86 -1.20 14.50 9.06
N MET A 87 -0.30 15.49 9.11
CA MET A 87 1.14 15.26 9.08
C MET A 87 1.62 14.31 10.19
N PRO A 88 2.28 13.19 9.83
CA PRO A 88 2.82 12.23 10.79
C PRO A 88 3.94 12.83 11.67
N SER A 89 4.10 12.32 12.89
CA SER A 89 5.08 12.85 13.87
C SER A 89 6.55 12.59 13.50
N ASN A 90 6.80 11.62 12.63
CA ASN A 90 8.12 11.35 12.05
C ASN A 90 8.49 12.34 10.93
N VAL A 91 7.55 13.15 10.44
CA VAL A 91 7.85 14.30 9.57
C VAL A 91 8.24 15.52 10.42
N LYS A 92 9.50 15.93 10.32
CA LYS A 92 10.08 17.01 11.14
C LYS A 92 9.82 18.40 10.59
N TRP A 93 9.66 18.51 9.27
CA TRP A 93 9.42 19.79 8.62
C TRP A 93 8.85 19.64 7.21
N VAL A 94 8.15 20.68 6.76
CA VAL A 94 7.71 20.88 5.37
C VAL A 94 8.27 22.21 4.88
N ARG A 95 9.14 22.17 3.86
CA ARG A 95 9.69 23.34 3.18
C ARG A 95 8.99 23.49 1.83
N VAL A 96 8.45 24.68 1.57
CA VAL A 96 7.82 25.00 0.29
C VAL A 96 8.80 25.78 -0.59
N VAL A 97 8.96 25.36 -1.84
CA VAL A 97 9.79 26.01 -2.86
C VAL A 97 8.87 26.51 -3.97
N TYR A 98 8.93 27.80 -4.30
CA TYR A 98 8.10 28.38 -5.34
C TYR A 98 8.86 28.53 -6.66
N LEU A 99 8.27 28.09 -7.77
CA LEU A 99 8.88 28.20 -9.11
C LEU A 99 8.69 29.56 -9.78
N SER A 100 7.60 30.27 -9.44
CA SER A 100 7.19 31.49 -10.11
C SER A 100 8.25 32.58 -9.97
N MET A 101 8.61 33.17 -11.11
CA MET A 101 9.51 34.32 -11.15
C MET A 101 9.04 35.47 -10.26
N GLN A 102 7.73 35.63 -10.03
CA GLN A 102 7.23 36.74 -9.20
C GLN A 102 7.70 36.65 -7.75
N GLU A 103 7.82 35.44 -7.22
CA GLU A 103 8.30 35.19 -5.86
C GLU A 103 9.77 35.58 -5.70
N HIS A 104 10.57 35.36 -6.75
CA HIS A 104 12.02 35.60 -6.75
C HIS A 104 12.43 36.85 -7.52
N ARG A 105 11.46 37.68 -7.95
CA ARG A 105 11.69 38.79 -8.89
C ARG A 105 12.74 39.77 -8.40
N HIS A 106 12.74 40.09 -7.11
CA HIS A 106 13.68 41.05 -6.54
C HIS A 106 15.12 40.54 -6.61
N ASP A 107 15.36 39.29 -6.25
CA ASP A 107 16.68 38.68 -6.28
C ASP A 107 17.16 38.50 -7.73
N PHE A 108 16.26 38.09 -8.61
CA PHE A 108 16.54 37.95 -10.04
C PHE A 108 16.85 39.31 -10.71
N MET A 109 16.14 40.39 -10.34
CA MET A 109 16.39 41.74 -10.87
C MET A 109 17.57 42.47 -10.21
N ALA A 110 17.97 42.07 -9.01
CA ALA A 110 19.05 42.71 -8.26
C ALA A 110 20.44 42.43 -8.87
N ALA A 111 20.60 41.30 -9.54
CA ALA A 111 21.86 40.92 -10.16
C ALA A 111 22.14 41.73 -11.43
N ARG A 112 23.19 42.55 -11.38
CA ARG A 112 23.64 43.39 -12.49
C ARG A 112 24.90 42.82 -13.09
N THR A 113 25.17 43.15 -14.36
CA THR A 113 26.40 42.75 -15.05
C THR A 113 27.69 43.09 -14.28
N LYS A 114 27.71 44.20 -13.54
CA LYS A 114 28.86 44.58 -12.73
C LYS A 114 29.12 43.63 -11.55
N ASP A 115 28.10 42.91 -11.08
CA ASP A 115 28.18 42.00 -9.95
C ASP A 115 28.86 40.67 -10.35
N LEU A 116 29.08 40.43 -11.66
CA LEU A 116 29.94 39.34 -12.16
C LEU A 116 31.42 39.57 -11.83
N GLY A 117 31.87 40.81 -11.64
CA GLY A 117 33.29 41.12 -11.43
C GLY A 117 34.22 40.78 -12.61
N MET A 118 33.68 40.55 -13.81
CA MET A 118 34.41 40.04 -14.97
C MET A 118 34.69 41.10 -16.05
N THR A 119 35.85 41.01 -16.69
CA THR A 119 36.19 41.73 -17.92
C THR A 119 35.36 41.24 -19.12
N SER A 120 35.36 41.99 -20.22
CA SER A 120 34.66 41.57 -21.46
C SER A 120 35.17 40.22 -21.98
N ALA A 121 36.49 39.98 -21.95
CA ALA A 121 37.07 38.70 -22.35
C ALA A 121 36.59 37.53 -21.49
N GLN A 122 36.58 37.69 -20.16
CA GLN A 122 36.08 36.68 -19.23
C GLN A 122 34.58 36.42 -19.39
N ARG A 123 33.77 37.44 -19.70
CA ARG A 123 32.34 37.26 -19.99
C ARG A 123 32.11 36.50 -21.30
N THR A 124 32.92 36.73 -22.32
CA THR A 124 32.89 35.94 -23.56
C THR A 124 33.23 34.49 -23.29
N GLU A 125 34.27 34.23 -22.51
CA GLU A 125 34.67 32.88 -22.11
C GLU A 125 33.55 32.18 -21.32
N LEU A 126 32.99 32.82 -20.30
CA LEU A 126 31.86 32.29 -19.53
C LEU A 126 30.64 31.98 -20.42
N SER A 127 30.30 32.91 -21.33
CA SER A 127 29.18 32.70 -22.25
C SER A 127 29.40 31.48 -23.13
N ASN A 128 30.62 31.30 -23.67
CA ASN A 128 30.97 30.11 -24.45
C ASN A 128 30.93 28.83 -23.61
N ARG A 129 31.45 28.87 -22.37
CA ARG A 129 31.40 27.72 -21.44
C ARG A 129 29.97 27.24 -21.17
N ILE A 130 29.01 28.15 -21.03
CA ILE A 130 27.59 27.79 -20.85
C ILE A 130 27.09 26.98 -22.05
N PHE A 131 27.33 27.46 -23.28
CA PHE A 131 26.92 26.74 -24.47
C PHE A 131 27.69 25.42 -24.62
N ASP A 132 29.00 25.41 -24.35
CA ASP A 132 29.82 24.20 -24.40
C ASP A 132 29.33 23.13 -23.42
N ALA A 133 28.87 23.53 -22.22
CA ALA A 133 28.26 22.63 -21.24
C ALA A 133 26.90 22.09 -21.72
N LEU A 134 26.04 22.94 -22.31
CA LEU A 134 24.79 22.49 -22.91
C LEU A 134 25.03 21.51 -24.07
N TYR A 135 26.04 21.76 -24.91
CA TYR A 135 26.46 20.84 -25.96
C TYR A 135 27.07 19.54 -25.42
N ALA A 136 27.84 19.61 -24.33
CA ALA A 136 28.37 18.43 -23.65
C ALA A 136 27.24 17.51 -23.20
N LEU A 137 26.19 18.08 -22.61
CA LEU A 137 25.00 17.35 -22.19
C LEU A 137 24.26 16.75 -23.39
N SER A 138 23.93 17.57 -24.41
CA SER A 138 23.05 17.14 -25.50
C SER A 138 23.70 16.20 -26.51
N GLU A 139 25.03 16.31 -26.73
CA GLU A 139 25.75 15.54 -27.76
C GLU A 139 26.64 14.45 -27.16
N ARG A 140 27.23 14.68 -25.98
CA ARG A 140 28.20 13.76 -25.36
C ARG A 140 27.67 13.05 -24.11
N ARG A 141 26.46 13.40 -23.64
CA ARG A 141 25.87 12.92 -22.37
C ARG A 141 26.77 13.18 -21.15
N ASP A 142 27.58 14.24 -21.24
CA ASP A 142 28.55 14.63 -20.22
C ASP A 142 27.94 15.73 -19.35
N THR A 143 27.56 15.37 -18.12
CA THR A 143 26.83 16.25 -17.18
C THR A 143 27.76 17.15 -16.37
N GLU A 144 29.02 16.77 -16.21
CA GLU A 144 29.96 17.41 -15.28
C GLU A 144 30.24 18.89 -15.61
N PRO A 145 30.39 19.32 -16.89
CA PRO A 145 30.55 20.74 -17.21
C PRO A 145 29.37 21.61 -16.75
N LEU A 146 28.15 21.06 -16.76
CA LEU A 146 26.96 21.78 -16.30
C LEU A 146 26.91 21.83 -14.77
N TRP A 147 27.26 20.75 -14.07
CA TRP A 147 27.42 20.75 -12.61
C TRP A 147 28.45 21.79 -12.14
N GLN A 148 29.59 21.90 -12.83
CA GLN A 148 30.60 22.91 -12.52
C GLN A 148 30.06 24.35 -12.64
N LEU A 149 29.25 24.63 -13.67
CA LEU A 149 28.61 25.95 -13.82
C LEU A 149 27.58 26.22 -12.72
N ILE A 150 26.85 25.19 -12.28
CA ILE A 150 25.91 25.28 -11.16
C ILE A 150 26.65 25.58 -9.85
N ASP A 151 27.73 24.86 -9.57
CA ASP A 151 28.57 25.06 -8.39
C ASP A 151 29.21 26.47 -8.40
N GLU A 152 29.77 26.92 -9.53
CA GLU A 152 30.41 28.25 -9.64
C GLU A 152 29.41 29.42 -9.57
N GLY A 153 28.15 29.18 -9.95
CA GLY A 153 27.25 30.24 -10.42
C GLY A 153 25.85 30.32 -9.82
N PHE A 154 25.30 29.21 -9.36
CA PHE A 154 23.95 29.11 -8.77
C PHE A 154 24.00 28.76 -7.29
N ASN A 155 24.73 27.70 -6.94
CA ASN A 155 24.81 27.12 -5.61
C ASN A 155 25.18 28.16 -4.56
N GLU A 156 24.31 28.39 -3.58
CA GLU A 156 24.50 29.42 -2.55
C GLU A 156 25.81 29.25 -1.76
N ARG A 157 26.26 28.00 -1.55
CA ARG A 157 27.44 27.69 -0.74
C ARG A 157 28.75 27.92 -1.47
N THR A 158 28.77 27.74 -2.79
CA THR A 158 30.00 27.74 -3.59
C THR A 158 30.06 28.85 -4.63
N ARG A 159 28.94 29.52 -4.93
CA ARG A 159 28.90 30.51 -6.01
C ARG A 159 29.93 31.62 -5.80
N ALA A 160 30.74 31.84 -6.82
CA ALA A 160 31.71 32.93 -6.87
C ALA A 160 31.12 34.17 -7.55
N TYR A 161 30.08 34.00 -8.37
CA TYR A 161 29.44 35.06 -9.12
C TYR A 161 27.95 34.73 -9.40
N PRO A 162 27.07 35.72 -9.62
CA PRO A 162 25.68 35.47 -9.97
C PRO A 162 25.55 35.11 -11.45
N LEU A 163 25.57 33.82 -11.79
CA LEU A 163 25.64 33.36 -13.20
C LEU A 163 24.54 33.95 -14.08
N TRP A 164 23.32 34.11 -13.58
CA TRP A 164 22.21 34.69 -14.35
C TRP A 164 22.43 36.15 -14.78
N ALA A 165 23.34 36.90 -14.14
CA ALA A 165 23.72 38.24 -14.58
C ALA A 165 24.39 38.26 -15.96
N VAL A 166 24.90 37.10 -16.43
CA VAL A 166 25.48 36.94 -17.77
C VAL A 166 24.45 37.15 -18.88
N LEU A 167 23.17 36.86 -18.63
CA LEU A 167 22.08 37.03 -19.60
C LEU A 167 21.92 38.49 -20.06
N GLY A 168 22.26 39.44 -19.19
CA GLY A 168 22.18 40.88 -19.49
C GLY A 168 23.37 41.42 -20.29
N THR A 169 24.29 40.56 -20.74
CA THR A 169 25.56 40.98 -21.34
C THR A 169 25.52 40.89 -22.87
N LYS A 170 26.21 41.81 -23.55
CA LYS A 170 26.34 41.74 -25.01
C LYS A 170 27.07 40.48 -25.46
N GLU A 171 28.03 40.00 -24.66
CA GLU A 171 28.84 38.81 -24.95
C GLU A 171 27.97 37.55 -24.99
N PHE A 172 27.06 37.41 -24.03
CA PHE A 172 26.10 36.31 -24.01
C PHE A 172 25.14 36.36 -25.20
N MET A 173 24.60 37.55 -25.54
CA MET A 173 23.70 37.70 -26.68
C MET A 173 24.39 37.40 -28.03
N HIS A 174 25.68 37.73 -28.17
CA HIS A 174 26.47 37.33 -29.34
C HIS A 174 26.64 35.80 -29.38
N ALA A 175 27.08 35.19 -28.28
CA ALA A 175 27.25 33.74 -28.21
C ALA A 175 25.94 32.99 -28.49
N LEU A 176 24.81 33.47 -27.95
CA LEU A 176 23.47 32.96 -28.24
C LEU A 176 23.15 32.96 -29.74
N THR A 177 23.40 34.09 -30.42
CA THR A 177 23.11 34.25 -31.85
C THR A 177 24.01 33.37 -32.72
N GLU A 178 25.28 33.20 -32.33
CA GLU A 178 26.25 32.38 -33.08
C GLU A 178 26.08 30.88 -32.84
N ARG A 179 25.75 30.48 -31.60
CA ARG A 179 25.78 29.08 -31.15
C ARG A 179 24.42 28.40 -31.20
N MET A 180 23.30 29.11 -31.30
CA MET A 180 21.98 28.48 -31.41
C MET A 180 21.17 28.85 -32.66
N PRO A 181 21.76 28.95 -33.87
CA PRO A 181 20.99 29.24 -35.09
C PRO A 181 19.94 28.16 -35.41
N GLN A 182 20.19 26.92 -35.00
CA GLN A 182 19.34 25.74 -35.27
C GLN A 182 17.98 25.76 -34.56
N LEU A 183 17.78 26.59 -33.52
CA LEU A 183 16.50 26.70 -32.84
C LEU A 183 15.50 27.57 -33.61
N GLY A 184 15.94 28.35 -34.61
CA GLY A 184 15.07 29.19 -35.43
C GLY A 184 14.36 30.31 -34.65
N LEU A 185 14.81 30.62 -33.43
CA LEU A 185 14.23 31.64 -32.57
C LEU A 185 14.65 33.05 -33.03
N SER A 186 13.70 33.99 -33.03
CA SER A 186 14.03 35.41 -33.08
C SER A 186 14.76 35.84 -31.80
N LEU A 187 15.39 37.02 -31.83
CA LEU A 187 16.04 37.59 -30.65
C LEU A 187 15.08 37.74 -29.46
N SER A 188 13.83 38.14 -29.74
CA SER A 188 12.80 38.31 -28.72
C SER A 188 12.39 36.97 -28.12
N GLU A 189 12.15 35.95 -28.94
CA GLU A 189 11.77 34.61 -28.46
C GLU A 189 12.91 33.98 -27.66
N SER A 190 14.15 34.12 -28.13
CA SER A 190 15.34 33.64 -27.42
C SER A 190 15.47 34.25 -26.04
N PHE A 191 15.21 35.55 -25.90
CA PHE A 191 15.20 36.23 -24.61
C PHE A 191 14.15 35.65 -23.66
N TRP A 192 12.90 35.46 -24.11
CA TRP A 192 11.83 34.97 -23.23
C TRP A 192 12.02 33.52 -22.80
N VAL A 193 12.46 32.65 -23.71
CA VAL A 193 12.75 31.24 -23.43
C VAL A 193 13.89 31.13 -22.41
N LEU A 194 15.00 31.83 -22.64
CA LEU A 194 16.14 31.80 -21.71
C LEU A 194 15.78 32.40 -20.35
N ARG A 195 15.04 33.51 -20.33
CA ARG A 195 14.55 34.07 -19.07
C ARG A 195 13.70 33.07 -18.30
N GLY A 196 12.82 32.33 -18.99
CA GLY A 196 11.99 31.27 -18.39
C GLY A 196 12.84 30.16 -17.77
N PHE A 197 13.76 29.59 -18.56
CA PHE A 197 14.70 28.57 -18.11
C PHE A 197 15.50 29.02 -16.87
N PHE A 198 16.16 30.18 -16.96
CA PHE A 198 17.07 30.62 -15.90
C PHE A 198 16.31 31.01 -14.64
N SER A 199 15.06 31.49 -14.76
CA SER A 199 14.20 31.74 -13.61
C SER A 199 13.84 30.45 -12.88
N LEU A 200 13.52 29.38 -13.61
CA LEU A 200 13.17 28.09 -13.01
C LEU A 200 14.40 27.43 -12.39
N ALA A 201 15.54 27.45 -13.08
CA ALA A 201 16.82 26.99 -12.54
C ALA A 201 17.20 27.76 -11.27
N TYR A 202 17.04 29.09 -11.25
CA TYR A 202 17.29 29.90 -10.06
C TYR A 202 16.38 29.50 -8.89
N ALA A 203 15.09 29.27 -9.14
CA ALA A 203 14.13 28.90 -8.09
C ALA A 203 14.50 27.59 -7.38
N VAL A 204 15.11 26.63 -8.09
CA VAL A 204 15.43 25.30 -7.55
C VAL A 204 16.89 25.10 -7.16
N LEU A 205 17.82 25.88 -7.73
CA LEU A 205 19.27 25.78 -7.48
C LEU A 205 19.87 26.98 -6.72
N GLY A 206 19.10 28.05 -6.53
CA GLY A 206 19.60 29.32 -5.98
C GLY A 206 19.77 29.36 -4.47
N GLU A 207 19.28 28.35 -3.76
CA GLU A 207 19.34 28.19 -2.30
C GLU A 207 19.69 26.73 -1.96
N THR A 208 20.43 26.52 -0.88
CA THR A 208 20.70 25.16 -0.39
C THR A 208 19.51 24.60 0.40
N MET A 209 19.18 23.34 0.13
CA MET A 209 18.10 22.62 0.82
C MET A 209 18.53 22.11 2.21
N PRO A 210 17.57 21.89 3.14
CA PRO A 210 17.88 21.30 4.44
C PRO A 210 18.59 19.95 4.27
N LYS A 211 19.53 19.64 5.16
CA LYS A 211 20.34 18.42 5.07
C LYS A 211 19.49 17.18 5.32
N ALA A 212 19.63 16.18 4.44
CA ALA A 212 19.07 14.84 4.61
C ALA A 212 20.08 13.77 4.18
N ARG A 213 19.99 12.58 4.76
CA ARG A 213 20.85 11.43 4.37
C ARG A 213 20.50 10.91 2.99
N VAL A 214 19.23 10.99 2.59
CA VAL A 214 18.73 10.67 1.26
C VAL A 214 17.72 11.72 0.81
N TYR A 215 17.83 12.17 -0.43
CA TYR A 215 16.77 12.94 -1.11
C TYR A 215 15.99 12.01 -2.02
N HIS A 216 14.67 11.97 -1.91
CA HIS A 216 13.81 11.05 -2.67
C HIS A 216 12.80 11.84 -3.51
N ALA A 217 13.07 11.99 -4.81
CA ALA A 217 12.17 12.66 -5.74
C ALA A 217 11.18 11.68 -6.39
N HIS A 218 9.98 12.16 -6.68
CA HIS A 218 8.89 11.34 -7.23
C HIS A 218 8.50 11.70 -8.67
N THR A 219 9.35 12.47 -9.38
CA THR A 219 9.23 12.77 -10.81
C THR A 219 10.60 13.15 -11.39
N THR A 220 10.92 12.72 -12.62
CA THR A 220 12.08 13.25 -13.37
C THR A 220 11.80 14.65 -13.89
N GLY A 221 11.86 15.62 -12.99
CA GLY A 221 11.49 17.01 -13.22
C GLY A 221 12.33 18.00 -12.41
N TYR A 222 11.71 19.10 -12.01
CA TYR A 222 12.31 20.04 -11.06
C TYR A 222 12.60 19.37 -9.70
N ALA A 223 11.80 18.36 -9.33
CA ALA A 223 12.03 17.55 -8.12
C ALA A 223 13.38 16.82 -8.18
N SER A 224 13.68 16.12 -9.28
CA SER A 224 14.98 15.46 -9.48
C SER A 224 16.14 16.44 -9.56
N LEU A 225 15.97 17.57 -10.26
CA LEU A 225 17.02 18.59 -10.34
C LEU A 225 17.39 19.14 -8.96
N LEU A 226 16.38 19.44 -8.13
CA LEU A 226 16.56 19.91 -6.76
C LEU A 226 17.16 18.80 -5.87
N GLY A 227 16.63 17.57 -5.94
CA GLY A 227 17.11 16.44 -5.16
C GLY A 227 18.57 16.09 -5.47
N ALA A 228 18.94 16.04 -6.75
CA ALA A 228 20.32 15.78 -7.18
C ALA A 228 21.27 16.89 -6.75
N ALA A 229 20.87 18.16 -6.88
CA ALA A 229 21.67 19.29 -6.42
C ALA A 229 21.86 19.27 -4.89
N ALA A 230 20.79 19.00 -4.13
CA ALA A 230 20.86 18.92 -2.67
C ALA A 230 21.74 17.75 -2.19
N ALA A 231 21.62 16.58 -2.82
CA ALA A 231 22.49 15.44 -2.55
C ALA A 231 23.97 15.78 -2.80
N ARG A 232 24.27 16.49 -3.91
CA ARG A 232 25.62 16.97 -4.22
C ARG A 232 26.13 18.00 -3.20
N ASP A 233 25.30 18.96 -2.79
CA ASP A 233 25.64 20.01 -1.81
C ASP A 233 26.08 19.42 -0.46
N HIS A 234 25.47 18.30 -0.06
CA HIS A 234 25.69 17.68 1.24
C HIS A 234 26.54 16.42 1.18
N GLY A 235 26.90 15.94 -0.01
CA GLY A 235 27.64 14.69 -0.21
C GLY A 235 26.84 13.45 0.23
N THR A 236 25.54 13.45 -0.05
CA THR A 236 24.60 12.37 0.32
C THR A 236 23.95 11.74 -0.92
N SER A 237 22.97 10.86 -0.72
CA SER A 237 22.36 10.05 -1.80
C SER A 237 21.08 10.67 -2.37
N PHE A 238 20.79 10.33 -3.62
CA PHE A 238 19.57 10.73 -4.33
C PHE A 238 18.85 9.48 -4.90
N LEU A 239 17.56 9.34 -4.58
CA LEU A 239 16.67 8.31 -5.10
C LEU A 239 15.56 8.94 -5.95
N LEU A 240 15.12 8.21 -6.95
CA LEU A 240 14.06 8.64 -7.86
C LEU A 240 12.97 7.56 -7.97
N THR A 241 11.71 7.96 -7.84
CA THR A 241 10.56 7.12 -8.16
C THR A 241 9.76 7.77 -9.28
N GLU A 242 9.64 7.09 -10.41
CA GLU A 242 8.82 7.55 -11.52
C GLU A 242 7.43 6.91 -11.44
N HIS A 243 6.45 7.67 -10.92
CA HIS A 243 5.05 7.26 -10.98
C HIS A 243 4.49 7.32 -12.40
N ASN A 244 5.05 8.21 -13.22
CA ASN A 244 4.86 8.28 -14.65
C ASN A 244 6.06 9.01 -15.26
N LEU A 245 6.28 8.90 -16.57
CA LEU A 245 7.43 9.56 -17.20
C LEU A 245 7.17 11.06 -17.37
N TYR A 246 7.75 11.86 -16.48
CA TYR A 246 7.56 13.32 -16.44
C TYR A 246 7.88 14.00 -17.79
N VAL A 247 8.99 13.62 -18.43
CA VAL A 247 9.42 14.22 -19.70
C VAL A 247 8.41 13.93 -20.82
N ARG A 248 7.96 12.68 -20.93
CA ARG A 248 6.94 12.27 -21.92
C ARG A 248 5.65 13.06 -21.70
N ASP A 249 5.17 13.08 -20.46
CA ASP A 249 3.92 13.72 -20.10
C ASP A 249 3.96 15.23 -20.36
N THR A 250 5.05 15.90 -19.98
CA THR A 250 5.19 17.35 -20.13
C THR A 250 5.31 17.75 -21.61
N VAL A 251 6.05 16.98 -22.42
CA VAL A 251 6.18 17.22 -23.86
C VAL A 251 4.85 16.98 -24.59
N ASN A 252 4.15 15.89 -24.32
CA ASN A 252 2.85 15.65 -24.96
C ASN A 252 1.82 16.70 -24.58
N THR A 253 1.85 17.17 -23.34
CA THR A 253 1.00 18.26 -22.88
C THR A 253 1.30 19.57 -23.62
N LEU A 254 2.59 19.92 -23.82
CA LEU A 254 2.99 21.11 -24.58
C LEU A 254 2.45 21.10 -26.02
N LEU A 255 2.41 19.91 -26.61
CA LEU A 255 2.04 19.70 -28.02
C LEU A 255 0.55 19.41 -28.22
N ASP A 256 -0.25 19.37 -27.13
CA ASP A 256 -1.65 18.95 -27.15
C ASP A 256 -1.84 17.59 -27.85
N ARG A 257 -0.93 16.66 -27.54
CA ARG A 257 -0.90 15.30 -28.11
C ARG A 257 -1.51 14.29 -27.15
N ASN A 258 -1.89 13.13 -27.69
CA ASN A 258 -2.24 11.98 -26.87
C ASN A 258 -1.07 11.63 -25.95
N MET A 259 -1.35 11.58 -24.65
CA MET A 259 -0.37 11.37 -23.58
C MET A 259 0.28 9.98 -23.62
N ALA A 260 -0.38 9.01 -24.25
CA ALA A 260 0.15 7.66 -24.45
C ALA A 260 1.26 7.56 -25.51
N LEU A 261 1.50 8.63 -26.28
CA LEU A 261 2.55 8.63 -27.30
C LEU A 261 3.93 8.72 -26.64
N SER A 262 4.84 7.82 -27.01
CA SER A 262 6.22 7.88 -26.54
C SER A 262 6.93 9.16 -27.03
N ILE A 263 7.96 9.56 -26.27
CA ILE A 263 8.88 10.64 -26.61
C ILE A 263 10.30 10.08 -26.50
N THR A 264 11.11 10.30 -27.54
CA THR A 264 12.51 9.89 -27.57
C THR A 264 13.44 11.08 -27.35
N SER A 265 14.69 10.80 -26.97
CA SER A 265 15.74 11.82 -26.83
C SER A 265 16.06 12.63 -28.10
N LYS A 266 15.53 12.24 -29.28
CA LYS A 266 15.76 12.93 -30.56
C LYS A 266 14.54 13.70 -31.07
N ASP A 267 13.38 13.57 -30.45
CA ASP A 267 12.11 14.04 -31.02
C ASP A 267 12.05 15.56 -31.18
N TYR A 268 12.65 16.32 -30.25
CA TYR A 268 12.72 17.77 -30.39
C TYR A 268 13.54 18.20 -31.63
N ARG A 269 14.37 17.33 -32.20
CA ARG A 269 15.14 17.62 -33.44
C ARG A 269 14.33 17.34 -34.70
N THR A 270 13.29 16.50 -34.63
CA THR A 270 12.57 15.97 -35.82
C THR A 270 11.12 16.44 -35.91
N PHE A 271 10.48 16.78 -34.80
CA PHE A 271 9.07 17.19 -34.81
C PHE A 271 8.88 18.51 -35.56
N ASP A 272 7.76 18.61 -36.28
CA ASP A 272 7.30 19.85 -36.92
C ASP A 272 6.54 20.71 -35.90
N VAL A 273 7.29 21.55 -35.19
CA VAL A 273 6.81 22.38 -34.08
C VAL A 273 7.42 23.77 -34.16
N THR A 274 6.80 24.73 -33.48
CA THR A 274 7.35 26.10 -33.36
C THR A 274 8.71 26.10 -32.69
N ALA A 275 9.51 27.13 -32.95
CA ALA A 275 10.83 27.32 -32.34
C ALA A 275 10.76 27.33 -30.80
N GLU A 276 9.73 27.97 -30.23
CA GLU A 276 9.49 28.00 -28.79
C GLU A 276 9.20 26.61 -28.23
N GLN A 277 8.28 25.86 -28.84
CA GLN A 277 7.97 24.49 -28.42
C GLN A 277 9.21 23.60 -28.48
N ARG A 278 10.00 23.73 -29.55
CA ARG A 278 11.25 22.98 -29.73
C ARG A 278 12.24 23.23 -28.60
N ALA A 279 12.39 24.48 -28.17
CA ALA A 279 13.30 24.84 -27.09
C ALA A 279 12.86 24.27 -25.73
N TRP A 280 11.55 24.30 -25.43
CA TRP A 280 11.01 23.69 -24.21
C TRP A 280 11.12 22.17 -24.21
N MET A 281 10.87 21.51 -25.35
CA MET A 281 11.09 20.08 -25.49
C MET A 281 12.56 19.71 -25.24
N ALA A 282 13.49 20.45 -25.84
CA ALA A 282 14.92 20.24 -25.62
C ALA A 282 15.27 20.39 -24.14
N TRP A 283 14.71 21.40 -23.45
CA TRP A 283 14.94 21.59 -22.03
C TRP A 283 14.52 20.37 -21.20
N TRP A 284 13.28 19.91 -21.31
CA TRP A 284 12.80 18.80 -20.48
C TRP A 284 13.50 17.48 -20.80
N ILE A 285 13.77 17.20 -22.08
CA ILE A 285 14.50 16.00 -22.49
C ILE A 285 15.93 16.02 -21.93
N GLU A 286 16.66 17.13 -22.08
CA GLU A 286 18.04 17.22 -21.60
C GLU A 286 18.12 17.32 -20.07
N MET A 287 17.08 17.85 -19.39
CA MET A 287 16.98 17.79 -17.92
C MET A 287 16.87 16.34 -17.43
N GLY A 288 16.15 15.47 -18.14
CA GLY A 288 16.14 14.03 -17.86
C GLY A 288 17.54 13.44 -17.91
N HIS A 289 18.26 13.63 -19.03
CA HIS A 289 19.66 13.19 -19.17
C HIS A 289 20.59 13.75 -18.10
N PHE A 290 20.31 14.96 -17.63
CA PHE A 290 21.13 15.61 -16.60
C PHE A 290 20.92 14.98 -15.22
N CYS A 291 19.68 14.61 -14.89
CA CYS A 291 19.33 14.15 -13.54
C CYS A 291 19.41 12.63 -13.36
N TYR A 292 19.08 11.82 -14.38
CA TYR A 292 19.11 10.35 -14.26
C TYR A 292 20.45 9.79 -13.76
N PRO A 293 21.62 10.26 -14.24
CA PRO A 293 22.91 9.73 -13.80
C PRO A 293 23.18 9.95 -12.30
N SER A 294 22.60 11.00 -11.72
CA SER A 294 22.76 11.35 -10.31
C SER A 294 21.95 10.44 -9.38
N ALA A 295 20.93 9.75 -9.87
CA ALA A 295 20.15 8.81 -9.06
C ALA A 295 20.99 7.58 -8.73
N GLU A 296 20.93 7.11 -7.48
CA GLU A 296 21.55 5.87 -7.03
C GLU A 296 20.70 4.66 -7.44
N VAL A 297 19.38 4.77 -7.26
CA VAL A 297 18.37 3.82 -7.71
C VAL A 297 17.17 4.59 -8.27
N ILE A 298 16.56 4.04 -9.33
CA ILE A 298 15.35 4.58 -9.94
C ILE A 298 14.27 3.50 -9.91
N THR A 299 13.14 3.78 -9.28
CA THR A 299 11.99 2.85 -9.27
C THR A 299 10.92 3.27 -10.28
N TYR A 300 10.33 2.27 -10.93
CA TYR A 300 9.25 2.41 -11.90
C TYR A 300 8.09 1.51 -11.52
N LEU A 301 6.86 1.94 -11.77
CA LEU A 301 5.68 1.15 -11.37
C LEU A 301 5.42 -0.07 -12.27
N TYR A 302 5.94 -0.06 -13.50
CA TYR A 302 5.68 -1.12 -14.48
C TYR A 302 6.84 -1.24 -15.50
N PRO A 303 7.06 -2.43 -16.11
CA PRO A 303 8.25 -2.69 -16.93
C PRO A 303 8.40 -1.80 -18.18
N THR A 304 7.32 -1.49 -18.90
CA THR A 304 7.41 -0.69 -20.14
C THR A 304 7.89 0.74 -19.89
N ALA A 305 7.71 1.28 -18.67
CA ALA A 305 8.25 2.59 -18.29
C ALA A 305 9.79 2.61 -18.33
N ILE A 306 10.45 1.50 -17.97
CA ILE A 306 11.92 1.40 -18.03
C ILE A 306 12.40 1.50 -19.47
N THR A 307 11.73 0.79 -20.39
CA THR A 307 12.06 0.82 -21.82
C THR A 307 11.90 2.22 -22.39
N GLU A 308 10.79 2.91 -22.08
CA GLU A 308 10.58 4.31 -22.50
C GLU A 308 11.60 5.27 -21.86
N ALA A 309 11.91 5.09 -20.57
CA ALA A 309 12.90 5.91 -19.87
C ALA A 309 14.33 5.72 -20.40
N ALA A 310 14.66 4.51 -20.87
CA ALA A 310 15.94 4.22 -21.51
C ALA A 310 16.10 5.01 -22.83
N GLU A 311 15.02 5.22 -23.59
CA GLU A 311 15.03 6.08 -24.79
C GLU A 311 15.25 7.57 -24.47
N LEU A 312 14.96 7.95 -23.22
CA LEU A 312 15.24 9.24 -22.58
C LEU A 312 16.56 9.27 -21.80
N GLY A 313 17.39 8.22 -21.92
CA GLY A 313 18.76 8.13 -21.39
C GLY A 313 18.89 7.79 -19.91
N THR A 314 17.90 7.10 -19.34
CA THR A 314 18.06 6.37 -18.06
C THR A 314 19.07 5.24 -18.18
N ASP A 315 19.75 4.95 -17.06
CA ASP A 315 20.55 3.74 -16.88
C ASP A 315 19.68 2.57 -16.41
N ILE A 316 19.57 1.53 -17.24
CA ILE A 316 18.73 0.35 -16.96
C ILE A 316 19.26 -0.41 -15.74
N ASP A 317 20.57 -0.40 -15.50
CA ASP A 317 21.18 -1.13 -14.38
C ASP A 317 20.82 -0.52 -13.02
N LYS A 318 20.36 0.73 -13.01
CA LYS A 318 19.84 1.42 -11.82
C LYS A 318 18.32 1.33 -11.67
N SER A 319 17.63 0.69 -12.62
CA SER A 319 16.17 0.68 -12.71
C SER A 319 15.57 -0.55 -12.05
N VAL A 320 14.57 -0.34 -11.19
CA VAL A 320 13.83 -1.40 -10.47
C VAL A 320 12.34 -1.23 -10.74
N VAL A 321 11.64 -2.33 -11.06
CA VAL A 321 10.17 -2.31 -11.10
C VAL A 321 9.66 -2.54 -9.67
N LEU A 322 9.00 -1.52 -9.11
CA LEU A 322 8.33 -1.57 -7.82
C LEU A 322 6.90 -1.07 -8.02
N PRO A 323 5.92 -1.98 -8.22
CA PRO A 323 4.53 -1.58 -8.42
C PRO A 323 3.95 -1.01 -7.11
N ASN A 324 2.86 -0.25 -7.24
CA ASN A 324 1.99 0.05 -6.11
C ASN A 324 1.42 -1.25 -5.55
N GLY A 325 1.32 -1.31 -4.23
CA GLY A 325 0.72 -2.45 -3.55
C GLY A 325 -0.64 -2.13 -2.91
N MET A 326 -1.32 -3.17 -2.46
CA MET A 326 -2.63 -3.15 -1.83
C MET A 326 -2.66 -4.10 -0.62
N THR A 327 -3.31 -3.68 0.46
CA THR A 327 -3.64 -4.54 1.60
C THR A 327 -4.97 -5.21 1.31
N ILE A 328 -4.94 -6.48 0.91
CA ILE A 328 -6.13 -7.20 0.39
C ILE A 328 -7.20 -7.42 1.45
N GLU A 329 -6.77 -7.43 2.71
CA GLU A 329 -7.58 -7.75 3.88
C GLU A 329 -8.61 -6.66 4.14
N GLU A 330 -8.37 -5.42 3.69
CA GLU A 330 -9.35 -4.33 3.74
C GLU A 330 -10.55 -4.55 2.80
N PHE A 331 -10.44 -5.49 1.85
CA PHE A 331 -11.43 -5.73 0.79
C PHE A 331 -12.15 -7.08 0.92
N GLU A 332 -11.89 -7.87 1.96
CA GLU A 332 -12.38 -9.25 2.07
C GLU A 332 -13.92 -9.34 2.06
N GLU A 333 -14.59 -8.50 2.86
CA GLU A 333 -16.05 -8.42 2.88
C GLU A 333 -16.60 -8.10 1.48
N LYS A 334 -15.93 -7.19 0.76
CA LYS A 334 -16.33 -6.74 -0.57
C LYS A 334 -16.12 -7.83 -1.61
N TYR A 335 -15.03 -8.58 -1.49
CA TYR A 335 -14.74 -9.71 -2.33
C TYR A 335 -15.74 -10.86 -2.15
N HIS A 336 -16.11 -11.20 -0.91
CA HIS A 336 -17.16 -12.21 -0.67
C HIS A 336 -18.53 -11.77 -1.21
N ALA A 337 -18.90 -10.50 -1.02
CA ALA A 337 -20.11 -9.94 -1.62
C ALA A 337 -20.08 -10.04 -3.15
N ARG A 338 -18.92 -9.78 -3.77
CA ARG A 338 -18.69 -9.93 -5.21
C ARG A 338 -18.84 -11.38 -5.66
N GLN A 339 -18.27 -12.36 -4.95
CA GLN A 339 -18.44 -13.78 -5.28
C GLN A 339 -19.91 -14.19 -5.26
N ALA A 340 -20.68 -13.77 -4.25
CA ALA A 340 -22.12 -14.02 -4.20
C ALA A 340 -22.87 -13.33 -5.35
N ALA A 341 -22.49 -12.10 -5.71
CA ALA A 341 -23.06 -11.38 -6.83
C ALA A 341 -22.77 -12.06 -8.17
N VAL A 342 -21.54 -12.53 -8.40
CA VAL A 342 -21.13 -13.26 -9.62
C VAL A 342 -22.01 -14.48 -9.86
N GLU A 343 -22.27 -15.29 -8.84
CA GLU A 343 -23.14 -16.47 -8.97
C GLU A 343 -24.60 -16.09 -9.26
N LYS A 344 -25.09 -15.01 -8.65
CA LYS A 344 -26.43 -14.49 -8.95
C LYS A 344 -26.54 -13.96 -10.38
N ILE A 345 -25.55 -13.22 -10.85
CA ILE A 345 -25.47 -12.70 -12.22
C ILE A 345 -25.45 -13.87 -13.21
N ALA A 346 -24.69 -14.93 -12.94
CA ALA A 346 -24.64 -16.11 -13.80
C ALA A 346 -26.00 -16.82 -13.94
N GLN A 347 -26.86 -16.75 -12.92
CA GLN A 347 -28.20 -17.38 -12.93
C GLN A 347 -29.26 -16.54 -13.65
N ASP A 348 -29.19 -15.21 -13.57
CA ASP A 348 -30.23 -14.31 -14.08
C ASP A 348 -29.65 -13.07 -14.78
N ARG A 349 -28.68 -13.30 -15.67
CA ARG A 349 -27.92 -12.26 -16.37
C ARG A 349 -28.78 -11.26 -17.12
N ASP A 350 -29.87 -11.70 -17.74
CA ASP A 350 -30.73 -10.85 -18.57
C ASP A 350 -31.61 -9.90 -17.74
N GLN A 351 -31.93 -10.26 -16.49
CA GLN A 351 -32.67 -9.39 -15.55
C GLN A 351 -31.74 -8.57 -14.65
N HIS A 352 -30.45 -8.90 -14.60
CA HIS A 352 -29.47 -8.16 -13.82
C HIS A 352 -29.28 -6.73 -14.36
N THR A 353 -29.26 -5.76 -13.46
CA THR A 353 -28.85 -4.38 -13.78
C THR A 353 -27.37 -4.22 -13.48
N TRP A 354 -26.57 -4.16 -14.53
CA TRP A 354 -25.13 -4.01 -14.44
C TRP A 354 -24.75 -2.63 -13.91
N LYS A 355 -24.01 -2.62 -12.79
CA LYS A 355 -23.54 -1.43 -12.10
C LYS A 355 -22.11 -1.12 -12.51
N LEU A 356 -21.93 -0.15 -13.40
CA LEU A 356 -20.61 0.35 -13.79
C LEU A 356 -20.20 1.46 -12.84
N VAL A 357 -18.91 1.55 -12.55
CA VAL A 357 -18.36 2.66 -11.76
C VAL A 357 -17.21 3.32 -12.49
N TYR A 358 -17.20 4.64 -12.46
CA TYR A 358 -16.08 5.49 -12.84
C TYR A 358 -15.55 6.14 -11.57
N ILE A 359 -14.28 5.94 -11.25
CA ILE A 359 -13.69 6.45 -10.01
C ILE A 359 -12.48 7.32 -10.36
N ALA A 360 -12.73 8.62 -10.51
CA ALA A 360 -11.68 9.61 -10.73
C ALA A 360 -12.22 11.03 -10.54
N ARG A 361 -11.30 11.98 -10.36
CA ARG A 361 -11.62 13.41 -10.49
C ARG A 361 -12.30 13.68 -11.85
N VAL A 362 -13.31 14.53 -11.86
CA VAL A 362 -14.03 14.89 -13.09
C VAL A 362 -13.25 15.95 -13.85
N VAL A 363 -12.29 15.48 -14.65
CA VAL A 363 -11.36 16.31 -15.43
C VAL A 363 -11.16 15.73 -16.84
N PRO A 364 -10.83 16.55 -17.87
CA PRO A 364 -10.73 16.09 -19.26
C PRO A 364 -9.84 14.87 -19.47
N ILE A 365 -8.67 14.85 -18.82
CA ILE A 365 -7.68 13.76 -18.97
C ILE A 365 -8.19 12.40 -18.48
N LYS A 366 -9.26 12.35 -17.68
CA LYS A 366 -9.86 11.10 -17.17
C LYS A 366 -11.01 10.57 -18.05
N GLY A 367 -11.40 11.27 -19.12
CA GLY A 367 -12.19 10.70 -20.21
C GLY A 367 -13.69 10.48 -19.94
N LEU A 368 -14.29 11.10 -18.92
CA LEU A 368 -15.72 10.93 -18.62
C LEU A 368 -16.64 11.26 -19.82
N MET A 369 -16.29 12.29 -20.61
CA MET A 369 -17.05 12.64 -21.82
C MET A 369 -17.12 11.48 -22.83
N ASP A 370 -16.08 10.68 -22.96
CA ASP A 370 -16.04 9.55 -23.90
C ASP A 370 -16.88 8.40 -23.38
N LEU A 371 -16.80 8.12 -22.08
CA LEU A 371 -17.67 7.14 -21.42
C LEU A 371 -19.14 7.49 -21.55
N LEU A 372 -19.53 8.75 -21.39
CA LEU A 372 -20.91 9.19 -21.63
C LEU A 372 -21.36 8.93 -23.08
N SER A 373 -20.49 9.14 -24.07
CA SER A 373 -20.80 8.77 -25.46
C SER A 373 -20.95 7.24 -25.62
N SER A 374 -20.12 6.45 -24.95
CA SER A 374 -20.20 4.99 -24.98
C SER A 374 -21.47 4.47 -24.32
N MET A 375 -21.94 5.10 -23.24
CA MET A 375 -23.23 4.80 -22.61
C MET A 375 -24.41 5.06 -23.55
N ASP A 376 -24.38 6.14 -24.34
CA ASP A 376 -25.39 6.37 -25.40
C ASP A 376 -25.37 5.28 -26.49
N ILE A 377 -24.18 4.83 -26.91
CA ILE A 377 -24.06 3.70 -27.85
C ILE A 377 -24.70 2.45 -27.25
N LEU A 378 -24.36 2.08 -26.01
CA LEU A 378 -24.94 0.93 -25.32
C LEU A 378 -26.47 1.04 -25.20
N LYS A 379 -26.99 2.21 -24.83
CA LYS A 379 -28.43 2.48 -24.78
C LYS A 379 -29.09 2.26 -26.15
N ARG A 380 -28.51 2.81 -27.24
CA ARG A 380 -29.01 2.64 -28.61
C ARG A 380 -28.94 1.21 -29.12
N HIS A 381 -27.99 0.42 -28.64
CA HIS A 381 -27.86 -1.01 -28.94
C HIS A 381 -28.76 -1.92 -28.09
N GLY A 382 -29.61 -1.35 -27.22
CA GLY A 382 -30.60 -2.11 -26.47
C GLY A 382 -30.08 -2.72 -25.17
N TYR A 383 -29.17 -2.04 -24.48
CA TYR A 383 -28.73 -2.39 -23.12
C TYR A 383 -29.37 -1.45 -22.08
N PRO A 384 -30.67 -1.60 -21.74
CA PRO A 384 -31.36 -0.72 -20.81
C PRO A 384 -30.98 -0.99 -19.34
N ASN A 385 -30.46 -2.18 -19.03
CA ASN A 385 -30.13 -2.61 -17.67
C ASN A 385 -28.67 -2.26 -17.31
N LEU A 386 -28.27 -1.02 -17.55
CA LEU A 386 -26.94 -0.49 -17.20
C LEU A 386 -27.11 0.79 -16.39
N HIS A 387 -26.31 0.94 -15.34
CA HIS A 387 -26.22 2.17 -14.57
C HIS A 387 -24.76 2.50 -14.29
N LEU A 388 -24.37 3.76 -14.51
CA LEU A 388 -23.02 4.28 -14.29
C LEU A 388 -23.01 5.22 -13.08
N ASP A 389 -22.20 4.89 -12.10
CA ASP A 389 -21.91 5.76 -10.96
C ASP A 389 -20.56 6.47 -11.16
N VAL A 390 -20.56 7.78 -11.03
CA VAL A 390 -19.37 8.64 -11.15
C VAL A 390 -18.96 9.11 -9.76
N LEU A 391 -17.85 8.56 -9.27
CA LEU A 391 -17.29 8.82 -7.95
C LEU A 391 -16.01 9.66 -8.10
N GLY A 392 -16.01 10.86 -7.51
CA GLY A 392 -14.84 11.71 -7.44
C GLY A 392 -15.16 13.22 -7.45
N PRO A 393 -14.18 14.07 -7.07
CA PRO A 393 -14.38 15.51 -6.99
C PRO A 393 -14.76 16.14 -8.33
N THR A 394 -15.69 17.09 -8.30
CA THR A 394 -16.25 17.79 -9.48
C THR A 394 -15.79 19.24 -9.59
N GLU A 395 -15.20 19.78 -8.52
CA GLU A 395 -14.85 21.19 -8.35
C GLU A 395 -13.53 21.59 -9.03
N HIS A 396 -12.71 20.63 -9.51
CA HIS A 396 -11.39 20.92 -10.07
C HIS A 396 -11.44 21.67 -11.41
N VAL A 397 -12.39 21.32 -12.29
CA VAL A 397 -12.64 22.05 -13.55
C VAL A 397 -14.15 22.20 -13.72
N PRO A 398 -14.73 23.24 -13.10
CA PRO A 398 -16.18 23.45 -13.11
C PRO A 398 -16.76 23.49 -14.53
N GLU A 399 -16.07 24.09 -15.50
CA GLU A 399 -16.56 24.18 -16.87
C GLU A 399 -16.66 22.80 -17.57
N TYR A 400 -15.76 21.88 -17.24
CA TYR A 400 -15.80 20.51 -17.77
C TYR A 400 -16.93 19.71 -17.10
N TYR A 401 -17.12 19.87 -15.80
CA TYR A 401 -18.22 19.24 -15.08
C TYR A 401 -19.59 19.69 -15.63
N GLU A 402 -19.80 20.99 -15.82
CA GLU A 402 -21.02 21.52 -16.45
C GLU A 402 -21.22 20.97 -17.87
N ALA A 403 -20.15 20.82 -18.65
CA ALA A 403 -20.22 20.20 -19.97
C ALA A 403 -20.62 18.71 -19.91
N CYS A 404 -20.19 17.97 -18.88
CA CYS A 404 -20.62 16.60 -18.64
C CYS A 404 -22.12 16.52 -18.30
N LEU A 405 -22.61 17.40 -17.43
CA LEU A 405 -24.05 17.46 -17.08
C LEU A 405 -24.91 17.77 -18.31
N ALA A 406 -24.53 18.78 -19.09
CA ALA A 406 -25.22 19.13 -20.34
C ALA A 406 -25.23 17.96 -21.34
N LYS A 407 -24.15 17.17 -21.40
CA LYS A 407 -24.07 15.98 -22.24
C LYS A 407 -24.97 14.85 -21.76
N ILE A 408 -25.05 14.60 -20.45
CA ILE A 408 -25.99 13.63 -19.86
C ILE A 408 -27.43 13.99 -20.25
N GLU A 409 -27.80 15.26 -20.14
CA GLU A 409 -29.13 15.75 -20.53
C GLU A 409 -29.38 15.58 -22.03
N ALA A 410 -28.44 16.01 -22.87
CA ALA A 410 -28.55 15.94 -24.33
C ALA A 410 -28.68 14.50 -24.87
N LEU A 411 -28.05 13.53 -24.22
CA LEU A 411 -28.11 12.10 -24.58
C LEU A 411 -29.27 11.35 -23.90
N GLY A 412 -30.03 12.02 -23.02
CA GLY A 412 -31.11 11.41 -22.27
C GLY A 412 -30.64 10.32 -21.30
N LEU A 413 -29.47 10.50 -20.67
CA LEU A 413 -28.82 9.50 -19.81
C LEU A 413 -29.13 9.69 -18.31
N GLN A 414 -30.06 10.57 -17.95
CA GLN A 414 -30.36 10.93 -16.55
C GLN A 414 -30.75 9.74 -15.68
N ASP A 415 -31.43 8.74 -16.24
CA ASP A 415 -31.85 7.52 -15.51
C ASP A 415 -30.72 6.46 -15.45
N MET A 416 -29.65 6.63 -16.23
CA MET A 416 -28.54 5.68 -16.36
C MET A 416 -27.25 6.17 -15.72
N VAL A 417 -27.15 7.45 -15.31
CA VAL A 417 -25.90 8.03 -14.80
C VAL A 417 -26.16 8.81 -13.51
N THR A 418 -25.45 8.46 -12.44
CA THR A 418 -25.47 9.19 -11.16
C THR A 418 -24.08 9.73 -10.84
N ILE A 419 -23.99 11.00 -10.45
CA ILE A 419 -22.73 11.62 -10.01
C ILE A 419 -22.79 11.88 -8.51
N HIS A 420 -21.87 11.29 -7.74
CA HIS A 420 -21.88 11.34 -6.27
C HIS A 420 -20.95 12.41 -5.69
N GLY A 421 -19.98 12.89 -6.47
CA GLY A 421 -18.90 13.73 -5.95
C GLY A 421 -17.89 12.92 -5.14
N THR A 422 -17.26 13.56 -4.15
CA THR A 422 -16.26 12.92 -3.28
C THR A 422 -16.94 11.96 -2.30
N VAL A 423 -16.59 10.68 -2.38
CA VAL A 423 -17.07 9.61 -1.49
C VAL A 423 -15.91 8.75 -1.01
N ASN A 424 -16.13 7.96 0.04
CA ASN A 424 -15.21 6.87 0.39
C ASN A 424 -15.44 5.70 -0.57
N VAL A 425 -14.52 5.54 -1.52
CA VAL A 425 -14.62 4.54 -2.59
C VAL A 425 -14.67 3.12 -2.02
N ARG A 426 -13.80 2.81 -1.05
CA ARG A 426 -13.64 1.47 -0.46
C ARG A 426 -14.95 0.95 0.14
N ASP A 427 -15.74 1.84 0.74
CA ASP A 427 -17.02 1.50 1.38
C ASP A 427 -18.11 1.07 0.38
N MET A 428 -17.94 1.41 -0.91
CA MET A 428 -18.98 1.23 -1.93
C MET A 428 -18.66 0.15 -2.96
N LEU A 429 -17.45 -0.40 -2.98
CA LEU A 429 -17.00 -1.30 -4.06
C LEU A 429 -17.89 -2.54 -4.22
N ASP A 430 -18.48 -3.07 -3.16
CA ASP A 430 -19.41 -4.21 -3.22
C ASP A 430 -20.65 -3.94 -4.09
N GLN A 431 -20.96 -2.67 -4.38
CA GLN A 431 -22.14 -2.27 -5.16
C GLN A 431 -21.92 -2.32 -6.67
N PHE A 432 -20.67 -2.47 -7.15
CA PHE A 432 -20.32 -2.24 -8.56
C PHE A 432 -19.77 -3.48 -9.26
N ASP A 433 -20.31 -3.79 -10.43
CA ASP A 433 -19.96 -4.97 -11.22
C ASP A 433 -18.75 -4.79 -12.13
N LEU A 434 -18.47 -3.56 -12.53
CA LEU A 434 -17.44 -3.25 -13.54
C LEU A 434 -16.84 -1.87 -13.30
N LEU A 435 -15.53 -1.78 -13.14
CA LEU A 435 -14.81 -0.52 -13.17
C LEU A 435 -14.57 -0.09 -14.63
N VAL A 436 -14.87 1.17 -14.95
CA VAL A 436 -14.57 1.75 -16.27
C VAL A 436 -13.67 2.97 -16.13
N LEU A 437 -12.44 2.87 -16.66
CA LEU A 437 -11.39 3.90 -16.54
C LEU A 437 -10.86 4.34 -17.92
N PRO A 438 -11.55 5.28 -18.61
CA PRO A 438 -11.23 5.71 -19.97
C PRO A 438 -10.16 6.82 -20.02
N SER A 439 -9.18 6.76 -19.13
CA SER A 439 -8.18 7.80 -18.95
C SER A 439 -7.25 7.94 -20.16
N TYR A 440 -6.92 9.17 -20.52
CA TYR A 440 -5.89 9.46 -21.52
C TYR A 440 -4.46 9.26 -20.99
N ASN A 441 -4.28 9.23 -19.67
CA ASN A 441 -3.00 9.01 -19.02
C ASN A 441 -3.18 8.39 -17.63
N GLU A 442 -2.40 7.35 -17.35
CA GLU A 442 -2.23 6.75 -16.03
C GLU A 442 -0.76 6.33 -15.86
N GLY A 443 -0.30 6.28 -14.61
CA GLY A 443 0.90 5.55 -14.22
C GLY A 443 0.54 4.09 -13.97
N GLN A 444 0.30 3.74 -12.71
CA GLN A 444 -0.38 2.52 -12.31
C GLN A 444 -1.53 2.91 -11.35
N PRO A 445 -2.79 2.92 -11.80
CA PRO A 445 -3.88 3.49 -11.03
C PRO A 445 -4.26 2.63 -9.83
N ILE A 446 -4.08 3.17 -8.62
CA ILE A 446 -4.43 2.49 -7.34
C ILE A 446 -5.89 2.02 -7.33
N VAL A 447 -6.80 2.80 -7.91
CA VAL A 447 -8.23 2.44 -7.94
C VAL A 447 -8.53 1.16 -8.73
N VAL A 448 -7.68 0.81 -9.69
CA VAL A 448 -7.78 -0.48 -10.40
C VAL A 448 -7.34 -1.60 -9.46
N LEU A 449 -6.29 -1.40 -8.65
CA LEU A 449 -5.89 -2.36 -7.60
C LEU A 449 -6.99 -2.52 -6.53
N GLU A 450 -7.64 -1.43 -6.10
CA GLU A 450 -8.75 -1.48 -5.14
C GLU A 450 -9.95 -2.26 -5.70
N ALA A 451 -10.33 -1.99 -6.96
CA ALA A 451 -11.37 -2.74 -7.65
C ALA A 451 -10.99 -4.22 -7.80
N MET A 452 -9.74 -4.50 -8.18
CA MET A 452 -9.23 -5.86 -8.32
C MET A 452 -9.22 -6.61 -7.00
N ALA A 453 -8.83 -5.97 -5.90
CA ALA A 453 -8.87 -6.54 -4.55
C ALA A 453 -10.31 -6.89 -4.12
N ALA A 454 -11.31 -6.12 -4.56
CA ALA A 454 -12.73 -6.44 -4.39
C ALA A 454 -13.27 -7.46 -5.42
N GLY A 455 -12.42 -7.99 -6.33
CA GLY A 455 -12.80 -8.93 -7.38
C GLY A 455 -13.58 -8.30 -8.54
N ILE A 456 -13.48 -6.99 -8.73
CA ILE A 456 -14.19 -6.24 -9.78
C ILE A 456 -13.29 -6.13 -11.02
N PRO A 457 -13.75 -6.63 -12.18
CA PRO A 457 -12.99 -6.51 -13.42
C PRO A 457 -12.98 -5.07 -13.93
N THR A 458 -12.03 -4.77 -14.83
CA THR A 458 -11.82 -3.40 -15.34
C THR A 458 -11.90 -3.32 -16.86
N VAL A 459 -12.66 -2.34 -17.37
CA VAL A 459 -12.54 -1.88 -18.77
C VAL A 459 -11.80 -0.55 -18.77
N GLY A 460 -10.65 -0.48 -19.42
CA GLY A 460 -9.81 0.72 -19.34
C GLY A 460 -9.04 1.06 -20.61
N SER A 461 -8.52 2.27 -20.68
CA SER A 461 -7.61 2.65 -21.75
C SER A 461 -6.23 2.00 -21.56
N ASN A 462 -5.62 1.50 -22.63
CA ASN A 462 -4.28 0.92 -22.62
C ASN A 462 -3.21 2.02 -22.56
N VAL A 463 -3.04 2.59 -21.36
CA VAL A 463 -2.07 3.64 -21.06
C VAL A 463 -1.30 3.29 -19.78
N GLY A 464 -0.02 3.67 -19.71
CA GLY A 464 0.83 3.36 -18.57
C GLY A 464 0.90 1.86 -18.26
N GLY A 465 0.79 1.52 -16.97
CA GLY A 465 0.82 0.15 -16.45
C GLY A 465 -0.50 -0.62 -16.56
N MET A 466 -1.50 -0.13 -17.31
CA MET A 466 -2.80 -0.80 -17.43
C MET A 466 -2.69 -2.19 -18.06
N SER A 467 -1.75 -2.43 -18.98
CA SER A 467 -1.52 -3.77 -19.55
C SER A 467 -1.12 -4.77 -18.46
N GLN A 468 -0.16 -4.40 -17.62
CA GLN A 468 0.33 -5.24 -16.51
C GLN A 468 -0.75 -5.49 -15.45
N LEU A 469 -1.63 -4.52 -15.21
CA LEU A 469 -2.73 -4.71 -14.26
C LEU A 469 -3.83 -5.61 -14.81
N VAL A 470 -4.22 -5.41 -16.08
CA VAL A 470 -5.49 -5.93 -16.61
C VAL A 470 -5.35 -7.03 -17.66
N ALA A 471 -4.36 -6.93 -18.55
CA ALA A 471 -4.34 -7.70 -19.81
C ALA A 471 -3.22 -8.73 -19.89
N ASP A 472 -2.01 -8.38 -19.45
CA ASP A 472 -0.83 -9.24 -19.59
C ASP A 472 -0.98 -10.50 -18.72
N ASP A 473 -0.44 -11.63 -19.16
CA ASP A 473 -0.34 -12.82 -18.33
C ASP A 473 0.72 -12.59 -17.25
N LEU A 474 0.38 -12.88 -15.99
CA LEU A 474 1.31 -12.79 -14.87
C LEU A 474 1.65 -14.19 -14.36
N HIS A 475 2.93 -14.46 -14.19
CA HIS A 475 3.44 -15.78 -13.80
C HIS A 475 4.07 -15.72 -12.42
N THR A 476 3.57 -16.55 -11.50
CA THR A 476 4.12 -16.69 -10.16
C THR A 476 5.39 -17.54 -10.19
N ALA A 477 6.19 -17.50 -9.13
CA ALA A 477 7.43 -18.27 -9.03
C ALA A 477 7.21 -19.80 -9.09
N ASP A 478 6.04 -20.28 -8.66
CA ASP A 478 5.62 -21.69 -8.70
C ASP A 478 5.02 -22.12 -10.05
N GLY A 479 4.94 -21.21 -11.03
CA GLY A 479 4.47 -21.49 -12.39
C GLY A 479 2.96 -21.35 -12.61
N ARG A 480 2.17 -20.93 -11.60
CA ARG A 480 0.77 -20.52 -11.82
C ARG A 480 0.73 -19.28 -12.73
N THR A 481 -0.34 -19.18 -13.52
CA THR A 481 -0.53 -18.07 -14.45
C THR A 481 -1.89 -17.45 -14.25
N TRP A 482 -1.91 -16.15 -13.99
CA TRP A 482 -3.12 -15.35 -13.99
C TRP A 482 -3.25 -14.63 -15.33
N GLY A 483 -4.33 -14.94 -16.05
CA GLY A 483 -4.66 -14.27 -17.31
C GLY A 483 -5.31 -12.91 -17.08
N ALA A 484 -5.84 -12.33 -18.16
CA ALA A 484 -6.52 -11.04 -18.12
C ALA A 484 -7.65 -10.98 -17.07
N CYS A 485 -7.83 -9.84 -16.42
CA CYS A 485 -8.90 -9.57 -15.46
C CYS A 485 -9.87 -8.45 -15.94
N GLY A 486 -9.88 -8.21 -17.25
CA GLY A 486 -10.67 -7.15 -17.86
C GLY A 486 -10.31 -6.93 -19.33
N GLU A 487 -10.72 -5.79 -19.88
CA GLU A 487 -10.53 -5.46 -21.28
C GLU A 487 -9.89 -4.08 -21.45
N LEU A 488 -8.99 -3.97 -22.42
CA LEU A 488 -8.34 -2.71 -22.75
C LEU A 488 -8.75 -2.19 -24.14
N LEU A 489 -8.73 -0.86 -24.28
CA LEU A 489 -9.01 -0.14 -25.51
C LEU A 489 -8.01 1.00 -25.74
N SER A 490 -7.95 1.54 -26.96
CA SER A 490 -7.19 2.76 -27.23
C SER A 490 -7.87 3.97 -26.57
N ALA A 491 -7.09 4.85 -25.93
CA ALA A 491 -7.64 6.08 -25.34
C ALA A 491 -8.42 6.91 -26.39
N GLY A 492 -9.63 7.35 -26.02
CA GLY A 492 -10.55 8.07 -26.91
C GLY A 492 -11.37 7.19 -27.87
N ASP A 493 -11.20 5.86 -27.91
CA ASP A 493 -12.01 4.96 -28.73
C ASP A 493 -13.38 4.68 -28.08
N VAL A 494 -14.32 5.61 -28.28
CA VAL A 494 -15.70 5.56 -27.76
C VAL A 494 -16.44 4.27 -28.18
N GLU A 495 -16.32 3.86 -29.44
CA GLU A 495 -16.96 2.64 -29.97
C GLU A 495 -16.27 1.38 -29.42
N GLY A 496 -14.95 1.41 -29.28
CA GLY A 496 -14.17 0.38 -28.59
C GLY A 496 -14.59 0.19 -27.15
N MET A 497 -14.80 1.27 -26.41
CA MET A 497 -15.23 1.20 -25.02
C MET A 497 -16.60 0.56 -24.87
N ALA A 498 -17.58 0.97 -25.70
CA ALA A 498 -18.90 0.34 -25.71
C ALA A 498 -18.81 -1.16 -26.06
N ARG A 499 -17.97 -1.52 -27.03
CA ARG A 499 -17.72 -2.91 -27.39
C ARG A 499 -17.07 -3.70 -26.25
N GLN A 500 -16.06 -3.16 -25.56
CA GLN A 500 -15.39 -3.86 -24.46
C GLN A 500 -16.25 -3.98 -23.19
N ILE A 501 -17.11 -2.99 -22.92
CA ILE A 501 -18.13 -3.15 -21.88
C ILE A 501 -19.05 -4.32 -22.23
N ARG A 502 -19.57 -4.37 -23.48
CA ARG A 502 -20.43 -5.47 -23.96
C ARG A 502 -19.76 -6.83 -23.84
N THR A 503 -18.52 -6.91 -24.29
CA THR A 503 -17.65 -8.07 -24.17
C THR A 503 -17.69 -8.62 -22.73
N VAL A 504 -17.47 -7.80 -21.71
CA VAL A 504 -17.53 -8.25 -20.31
C VAL A 504 -18.94 -8.68 -19.88
N ILE A 505 -19.98 -7.90 -20.20
CA ILE A 505 -21.34 -8.13 -19.67
C ILE A 505 -22.18 -9.18 -20.44
N GLU A 506 -21.73 -9.60 -21.63
CA GLU A 506 -22.41 -10.62 -22.45
C GLU A 506 -21.99 -12.06 -22.13
N ASP A 507 -20.80 -12.24 -21.55
CA ASP A 507 -20.21 -13.56 -21.29
C ASP A 507 -19.96 -13.73 -19.79
N THR A 508 -20.85 -14.49 -19.13
CA THR A 508 -20.80 -14.72 -17.68
C THR A 508 -19.63 -15.58 -17.24
N ASP A 509 -19.15 -16.49 -18.10
CA ASP A 509 -17.99 -17.33 -17.79
C ASP A 509 -16.71 -16.50 -17.86
N ARG A 510 -16.60 -15.62 -18.87
CA ARG A 510 -15.54 -14.62 -18.89
C ARG A 510 -15.62 -13.67 -17.69
N TYR A 511 -16.80 -13.14 -17.37
CA TYR A 511 -16.98 -12.25 -16.23
C TYR A 511 -16.50 -12.91 -14.92
N ARG A 512 -16.91 -14.15 -14.66
CA ARG A 512 -16.45 -14.95 -13.51
C ARG A 512 -14.93 -15.12 -13.51
N THR A 513 -14.35 -15.47 -14.66
CA THR A 513 -12.90 -15.62 -14.82
C THR A 513 -12.17 -14.31 -14.52
N TYR A 514 -12.67 -13.19 -15.02
CA TYR A 514 -12.07 -11.88 -14.77
C TYR A 514 -12.17 -11.47 -13.30
N CYS A 515 -13.28 -11.74 -12.62
CA CYS A 515 -13.41 -11.48 -11.19
C CYS A 515 -12.38 -12.28 -10.36
N ALA A 516 -12.20 -13.56 -10.69
CA ALA A 516 -11.22 -14.43 -10.03
C ALA A 516 -9.79 -13.97 -10.31
N ASN A 517 -9.46 -13.69 -11.58
CA ASN A 517 -8.15 -13.19 -11.98
C ASN A 517 -7.84 -11.83 -11.36
N ALA A 518 -8.84 -10.96 -11.22
CA ALA A 518 -8.66 -9.64 -10.61
C ALA A 518 -8.11 -9.78 -9.19
N ARG A 519 -8.78 -10.59 -8.35
CA ARG A 519 -8.34 -10.86 -6.98
C ARG A 519 -6.99 -11.57 -6.93
N GLY A 520 -6.84 -12.68 -7.65
CA GLY A 520 -5.62 -13.50 -7.61
C GLY A 520 -4.36 -12.75 -8.07
N ARG A 521 -4.50 -11.82 -9.03
CA ARG A 521 -3.38 -10.94 -9.44
C ARG A 521 -2.92 -10.02 -8.31
N VAL A 522 -3.84 -9.50 -7.49
CA VAL A 522 -3.46 -8.64 -6.35
C VAL A 522 -2.77 -9.46 -5.29
N GLU A 523 -3.34 -10.60 -4.91
CA GLU A 523 -2.80 -11.52 -3.91
C GLU A 523 -1.37 -11.95 -4.25
N ASP A 524 -1.11 -12.41 -5.48
CA ASP A 524 0.19 -12.98 -5.84
C ASP A 524 1.24 -11.94 -6.28
N PHE A 525 0.87 -10.72 -6.71
CA PHE A 525 1.83 -9.75 -7.30
C PHE A 525 1.78 -8.32 -6.75
N PHE A 526 0.68 -7.91 -6.12
CA PHE A 526 0.47 -6.53 -5.70
C PHE A 526 0.08 -6.43 -4.22
N GLN A 527 0.29 -7.47 -3.41
CA GLN A 527 0.01 -7.44 -1.98
C GLN A 527 1.14 -6.73 -1.21
N LEU A 528 0.78 -5.76 -0.37
CA LEU A 528 1.70 -5.21 0.63
C LEU A 528 1.77 -6.19 1.80
N HIS A 529 2.97 -6.66 2.11
CA HIS A 529 3.20 -7.61 3.20
C HIS A 529 3.41 -6.84 4.51
N GLU A 530 2.58 -7.11 5.54
CA GLU A 530 2.64 -6.44 6.85
C GLU A 530 3.77 -6.96 7.77
N ILE A 531 4.82 -7.54 7.21
CA ILE A 531 5.92 -8.22 7.94
C ILE A 531 6.57 -7.30 9.00
N SER A 532 6.81 -6.04 8.65
CA SER A 532 7.41 -5.06 9.57
C SER A 532 6.52 -4.79 10.78
N PHE A 533 5.22 -4.60 10.55
CA PHE A 533 4.24 -4.39 11.62
C PHE A 533 4.17 -5.62 12.53
N ALA A 534 4.11 -6.81 11.93
CA ALA A 534 4.04 -8.05 12.69
C ALA A 534 5.28 -8.28 13.57
N ALA A 535 6.48 -7.95 13.07
CA ALA A 535 7.74 -8.02 13.80
C ALA A 535 7.81 -7.03 14.98
N GLU A 536 7.17 -5.87 14.86
CA GLU A 536 7.13 -4.85 15.91
C GLU A 536 6.17 -5.26 17.04
N HIS A 537 4.96 -5.72 16.68
CA HIS A 537 3.84 -5.82 17.61
C HIS A 537 3.54 -7.23 18.14
N TYR A 538 3.93 -8.31 17.43
CA TYR A 538 3.61 -9.67 17.86
C TYR A 538 4.83 -10.47 18.35
N ARG A 539 4.54 -11.43 19.23
CA ARG A 539 5.53 -12.40 19.73
C ARG A 539 5.51 -13.74 18.97
N ALA A 540 4.45 -14.00 18.22
CA ALA A 540 4.34 -15.18 17.41
C ALA A 540 3.61 -14.87 16.10
N ALA A 541 4.02 -15.51 15.02
CA ALA A 541 3.34 -15.50 13.72
C ALA A 541 3.06 -16.94 13.31
N ILE A 542 1.91 -17.16 12.69
CA ILE A 542 1.54 -18.44 12.08
C ILE A 542 1.41 -18.15 10.59
N LEU A 543 2.24 -18.79 9.78
CA LEU A 543 2.29 -18.59 8.33
C LEU A 543 1.99 -19.90 7.61
N GLN A 544 1.58 -19.80 6.36
CA GLN A 544 1.44 -20.94 5.47
C GLN A 544 2.80 -21.57 5.16
N PRO A 545 2.84 -22.87 4.84
CA PRO A 545 4.10 -23.59 4.59
C PRO A 545 5.00 -23.00 3.49
N TRP A 546 4.41 -22.34 2.50
CA TRP A 546 5.15 -21.75 1.37
C TRP A 546 5.71 -20.35 1.65
N GLU A 547 5.38 -19.72 2.78
CA GLU A 547 5.81 -18.36 3.13
C GLU A 547 7.21 -18.33 3.77
N LEU A 548 8.17 -19.03 3.14
CA LEU A 548 9.54 -19.19 3.64
C LEU A 548 10.30 -17.86 3.70
N GLU A 549 10.09 -16.98 2.73
CA GLU A 549 10.74 -15.67 2.68
C GLU A 549 10.24 -14.76 3.81
N ALA A 550 8.92 -14.68 4.00
CA ALA A 550 8.32 -13.93 5.10
C ALA A 550 8.77 -14.47 6.46
N ALA A 551 8.83 -15.79 6.62
CA ALA A 551 9.36 -16.41 7.84
C ALA A 551 10.82 -16.03 8.09
N ALA A 552 11.68 -16.08 7.07
CA ALA A 552 13.08 -15.69 7.20
C ALA A 552 13.23 -14.21 7.56
N GLU A 553 12.45 -13.34 6.92
CA GLU A 553 12.45 -11.89 7.18
C GLU A 553 11.98 -11.57 8.61
N LEU A 554 10.90 -12.19 9.09
CA LEU A 554 10.44 -12.03 10.47
C LEU A 554 11.52 -12.46 11.47
N LYS A 555 12.22 -13.57 11.21
CA LYS A 555 13.33 -14.03 12.06
C LYS A 555 14.54 -13.10 12.02
N GLU A 556 14.83 -12.48 10.89
CA GLU A 556 15.90 -11.49 10.75
C GLU A 556 15.56 -10.21 11.54
N ARG A 557 14.33 -9.71 11.41
CA ARG A 557 13.86 -8.48 12.09
C ARG A 557 13.66 -8.68 13.58
N ARG A 558 13.09 -9.82 13.97
CA ARG A 558 12.69 -10.14 15.35
C ARG A 558 13.13 -11.56 15.75
N PRO A 559 14.43 -11.76 16.06
CA PRO A 559 14.96 -13.10 16.35
C PRO A 559 14.28 -13.84 17.52
N ASP A 560 13.70 -13.10 18.47
CA ASP A 560 12.95 -13.63 19.62
C ASP A 560 11.49 -14.01 19.31
N MET A 561 10.97 -13.63 18.14
CA MET A 561 9.64 -14.02 17.68
C MET A 561 9.58 -15.52 17.38
N THR A 562 8.47 -16.17 17.75
CA THR A 562 8.21 -17.56 17.36
C THR A 562 7.43 -17.60 16.04
N VAL A 563 8.03 -18.09 14.96
CA VAL A 563 7.38 -18.20 13.65
C VAL A 563 7.00 -19.65 13.39
N LEU A 564 5.70 -19.93 13.28
CA LEU A 564 5.15 -21.27 13.14
C LEU A 564 4.60 -21.50 11.74
N CYS A 565 4.86 -22.68 11.19
CA CYS A 565 4.24 -23.16 9.96
C CYS A 565 2.88 -23.80 10.27
N TYR A 566 1.83 -23.41 9.55
CA TYR A 566 0.50 -24.01 9.67
C TYR A 566 0.46 -25.42 9.05
N LYS A 567 -0.04 -26.41 9.81
CA LYS A 567 -0.31 -27.77 9.32
C LYS A 567 -1.65 -28.29 9.83
N CYS A 568 -2.41 -28.96 8.96
CA CYS A 568 -3.60 -29.69 9.31
C CYS A 568 -3.26 -31.13 9.77
N LEU A 569 -3.78 -31.54 10.94
CA LEU A 569 -3.60 -32.89 11.48
C LEU A 569 -4.50 -33.94 10.84
N SER A 570 -5.69 -33.56 10.37
CA SER A 570 -6.81 -34.50 10.19
C SER A 570 -7.39 -34.55 8.78
N SER A 571 -6.96 -33.69 7.86
CA SER A 571 -7.43 -33.69 6.48
C SER A 571 -6.31 -33.59 5.45
N THR A 572 -6.66 -33.89 4.21
CA THR A 572 -5.88 -33.52 3.02
C THR A 572 -6.75 -32.78 2.01
N ARG A 573 -6.15 -31.96 1.15
CA ARG A 573 -6.86 -31.05 0.24
C ARG A 573 -6.63 -31.42 -1.22
N SER A 574 -7.69 -31.65 -1.98
CA SER A 574 -7.58 -32.04 -3.40
C SER A 574 -7.19 -30.90 -4.34
N TYR A 575 -7.19 -29.66 -3.85
CA TYR A 575 -6.88 -28.46 -4.63
C TYR A 575 -5.48 -27.89 -4.33
N GLU A 576 -4.73 -28.42 -3.35
CA GLU A 576 -3.38 -27.94 -3.06
C GLU A 576 -2.42 -28.36 -4.18
N PRO A 577 -1.79 -27.40 -4.90
CA PRO A 577 -0.98 -27.70 -6.07
C PRO A 577 0.43 -28.22 -5.71
N GLY A 578 0.86 -28.04 -4.45
CA GLY A 578 2.22 -28.34 -4.01
C GLY A 578 3.24 -27.29 -4.47
N PRO A 579 4.55 -27.50 -4.24
CA PRO A 579 5.16 -28.68 -3.63
C PRO A 579 5.12 -28.70 -2.09
N LEU A 580 4.73 -27.58 -1.46
CA LEU A 580 4.54 -27.46 -0.01
C LEU A 580 3.04 -27.48 0.29
N TYR A 581 2.64 -28.18 1.35
CA TYR A 581 1.23 -28.49 1.61
C TYR A 581 0.86 -28.10 3.03
N SER A 582 -0.33 -27.54 3.24
CA SER A 582 -0.86 -27.36 4.60
C SER A 582 -1.22 -28.71 5.22
N SER A 583 -1.49 -29.71 4.38
CA SER A 583 -1.72 -31.09 4.78
C SER A 583 -0.39 -31.78 5.08
N GLY A 584 -0.25 -32.53 6.18
CA GLY A 584 0.97 -33.31 6.41
C GLY A 584 1.15 -34.49 5.45
N VAL A 585 0.06 -34.96 4.81
CA VAL A 585 0.09 -35.85 3.66
C VAL A 585 -0.74 -35.22 2.55
N SER A 586 -0.15 -34.99 1.38
CA SER A 586 -0.85 -34.37 0.25
C SER A 586 -1.91 -35.31 -0.35
N TYR A 587 -2.93 -34.74 -1.01
CA TYR A 587 -3.99 -35.55 -1.61
C TYR A 587 -3.47 -36.45 -2.73
N ALA A 588 -2.46 -35.97 -3.47
CA ALA A 588 -1.82 -36.71 -4.55
C ALA A 588 -0.99 -37.90 -4.05
N GLU A 589 -0.37 -37.78 -2.88
CA GLU A 589 0.41 -38.85 -2.26
C GLU A 589 -0.46 -39.86 -1.50
N ALA A 590 -1.57 -39.40 -0.92
CA ALA A 590 -2.36 -40.19 0.01
C ALA A 590 -2.82 -41.54 -0.56
N ASP A 591 -2.54 -42.62 0.19
CA ASP A 591 -3.07 -43.94 -0.12
C ASP A 591 -4.61 -43.94 -0.08
N GLN A 592 -5.23 -44.71 -0.97
CA GLN A 592 -6.68 -44.89 -1.05
C GLN A 592 -7.32 -45.40 0.25
N GLU A 593 -6.55 -46.12 1.06
CA GLU A 593 -6.94 -46.63 2.39
C GLU A 593 -6.86 -45.55 3.49
N TRP A 594 -6.11 -44.47 3.28
CA TRP A 594 -5.97 -43.39 4.26
C TRP A 594 -7.10 -42.36 4.21
N PHE A 595 -7.96 -42.42 3.20
CA PHE A 595 -9.19 -41.64 3.17
C PHE A 595 -10.23 -42.28 4.09
N ALA A 596 -10.73 -41.51 5.06
CA ALA A 596 -11.80 -41.96 5.92
C ALA A 596 -13.07 -42.24 5.11
N ARG A 597 -13.78 -43.31 5.45
CA ARG A 597 -14.96 -43.78 4.71
C ARG A 597 -16.16 -43.96 5.61
N ARG A 598 -17.32 -43.53 5.09
CA ARG A 598 -18.63 -43.90 5.63
C ARG A 598 -18.80 -45.41 5.62
N THR A 599 -19.69 -45.93 6.45
CA THR A 599 -20.05 -47.36 6.42
C THR A 599 -20.49 -47.83 5.03
N THR A 600 -21.11 -46.94 4.24
CA THR A 600 -21.47 -47.15 2.83
C THR A 600 -20.27 -47.29 1.88
N GLY A 601 -19.09 -46.79 2.26
CA GLY A 601 -17.83 -46.88 1.50
C GLY A 601 -17.40 -45.60 0.80
N GLU A 602 -18.25 -44.58 0.80
CA GLU A 602 -17.96 -43.24 0.29
C GLU A 602 -16.90 -42.57 1.16
N ARG A 603 -16.00 -41.81 0.52
CA ARG A 603 -15.02 -40.98 1.24
C ARG A 603 -15.74 -39.85 1.98
N VAL A 604 -15.15 -39.42 3.09
CA VAL A 604 -15.69 -38.32 3.89
C VAL A 604 -15.02 -37.01 3.49
N GLU A 605 -15.81 -36.13 2.91
CA GLU A 605 -15.48 -34.72 2.68
C GLU A 605 -16.16 -33.87 3.75
N TRP A 606 -15.50 -32.81 4.21
CA TRP A 606 -16.03 -31.92 5.24
C TRP A 606 -17.19 -31.07 4.71
N GLU A 607 -18.30 -30.97 5.46
CA GLU A 607 -19.56 -30.38 4.97
C GLU A 607 -19.46 -28.90 4.54
N ARG A 608 -18.54 -28.14 5.15
CA ARG A 608 -18.36 -26.70 4.90
C ARG A 608 -17.09 -26.36 4.13
N TYR A 609 -16.26 -27.36 3.83
CA TYR A 609 -14.94 -27.16 3.24
C TYR A 609 -14.76 -28.09 2.03
N PRO A 610 -15.31 -27.71 0.85
CA PRO A 610 -15.13 -28.49 -0.36
C PRO A 610 -13.65 -28.75 -0.67
N GLY A 611 -13.35 -29.96 -1.12
CA GLY A 611 -12.01 -30.44 -1.37
C GLY A 611 -11.21 -30.84 -0.14
N HIS A 612 -11.74 -30.70 1.09
CA HIS A 612 -11.10 -31.23 2.30
C HIS A 612 -11.60 -32.64 2.60
N TRP A 613 -10.66 -33.59 2.58
CA TRP A 613 -10.93 -35.00 2.77
C TRP A 613 -10.42 -35.45 4.13
N GLN A 614 -11.31 -35.99 4.95
CA GLN A 614 -10.98 -36.53 6.27
C GLN A 614 -10.01 -37.72 6.11
N MET A 615 -8.89 -37.67 6.83
CA MET A 615 -7.90 -38.74 6.84
C MET A 615 -8.10 -39.65 8.04
N THR A 616 -7.63 -40.90 7.92
CA THR A 616 -7.69 -41.91 8.97
C THR A 616 -6.61 -41.65 10.03
N VAL A 617 -6.78 -40.61 10.84
CA VAL A 617 -5.84 -40.26 11.94
C VAL A 617 -5.64 -41.39 12.96
N TRP A 618 -6.54 -42.38 13.00
CA TRP A 618 -6.40 -43.61 13.78
C TRP A 618 -5.43 -44.64 13.16
N SER A 619 -5.11 -44.53 11.87
CA SER A 619 -4.16 -45.41 11.17
C SER A 619 -2.71 -45.10 11.56
N PRO A 620 -1.94 -46.08 12.08
CA PRO A 620 -0.52 -45.91 12.38
C PRO A 620 0.32 -45.49 11.17
N ASP A 621 0.02 -46.04 9.98
CA ASP A 621 0.79 -45.80 8.77
C ASP A 621 0.59 -44.37 8.25
N TYR A 622 -0.66 -43.87 8.28
CA TYR A 622 -0.95 -42.47 7.96
C TYR A 622 -0.21 -41.53 8.91
N ARG A 623 -0.27 -41.79 10.22
CA ARG A 623 0.41 -40.96 11.22
C ARG A 623 1.92 -40.95 11.01
N ALA A 624 2.54 -42.11 10.80
CA ALA A 624 3.97 -42.21 10.53
C ALA A 624 4.36 -41.37 9.31
N ARG A 625 3.56 -41.46 8.23
CA ARG A 625 3.82 -40.69 7.01
C ARG A 625 3.64 -39.19 7.20
N TRP A 626 2.60 -38.77 7.92
CA TRP A 626 2.40 -37.36 8.27
C TRP A 626 3.63 -36.82 9.02
N VAL A 627 4.13 -37.56 10.01
CA VAL A 627 5.28 -37.17 10.83
C VAL A 627 6.55 -37.07 9.99
N ASP A 628 6.82 -38.07 9.13
CA ASP A 628 7.99 -38.08 8.26
C ASP A 628 7.99 -36.86 7.32
N ASN A 629 6.86 -36.60 6.65
CA ASN A 629 6.72 -35.50 5.71
C ASN A 629 6.92 -34.14 6.39
N VAL A 630 6.21 -33.89 7.49
CA VAL A 630 6.27 -32.61 8.20
C VAL A 630 7.65 -32.39 8.82
N THR A 631 8.27 -33.42 9.40
CA THR A 631 9.62 -33.31 9.97
C THR A 631 10.67 -33.03 8.89
N ALA A 632 10.57 -33.72 7.74
CA ALA A 632 11.48 -33.49 6.62
C ALA A 632 11.34 -32.07 6.06
N GLU A 633 10.11 -31.57 5.91
CA GLU A 633 9.84 -30.22 5.42
C GLU A 633 10.37 -29.13 6.36
N LEU A 634 10.15 -29.30 7.67
CA LEU A 634 10.56 -28.30 8.66
C LEU A 634 12.07 -28.32 8.93
N THR A 635 12.76 -29.44 8.69
CA THR A 635 14.21 -29.56 8.91
C THR A 635 14.98 -28.56 8.04
N GLY A 636 15.68 -27.62 8.67
CA GLY A 636 16.44 -26.56 7.97
C GLY A 636 15.61 -25.40 7.44
N SER A 637 14.28 -25.41 7.64
CA SER A 637 13.41 -24.27 7.33
C SER A 637 13.59 -23.10 8.33
N PRO A 638 13.20 -21.86 7.96
CA PRO A 638 13.24 -20.69 8.85
C PRO A 638 12.20 -20.73 9.99
N PHE A 639 11.20 -21.62 9.92
CA PHE A 639 10.18 -21.77 10.95
C PHE A 639 10.75 -22.32 12.27
N ASP A 640 10.30 -21.82 13.42
CA ASP A 640 10.64 -22.37 14.73
C ASP A 640 9.88 -23.68 15.04
N GLY A 641 8.77 -23.92 14.34
CA GLY A 641 7.94 -25.11 14.56
C GLY A 641 6.65 -25.12 13.75
N VAL A 642 5.70 -25.92 14.21
CA VAL A 642 4.41 -26.14 13.56
C VAL A 642 3.27 -25.70 14.46
N MET A 643 2.35 -24.89 13.94
CA MET A 643 1.00 -24.77 14.47
C MET A 643 0.17 -25.89 13.84
N ALA A 644 -0.24 -26.86 14.66
CA ALA A 644 -0.93 -28.05 14.18
C ALA A 644 -2.43 -27.95 14.47
N ASP A 645 -3.20 -27.66 13.43
CA ASP A 645 -4.62 -27.42 13.54
C ASP A 645 -5.44 -28.71 13.52
N ASN A 646 -6.66 -28.62 14.04
CA ASN A 646 -7.68 -29.66 14.07
C ASN A 646 -7.40 -30.82 15.04
N ASP A 647 -6.79 -30.53 16.19
CA ASP A 647 -6.86 -31.39 17.40
C ASP A 647 -8.24 -31.23 18.07
N VAL A 648 -9.24 -31.82 17.41
CA VAL A 648 -10.66 -31.58 17.70
C VAL A 648 -11.19 -32.37 18.90
N PHE A 649 -12.18 -31.80 19.58
CA PHE A 649 -12.92 -32.48 20.63
C PHE A 649 -14.26 -33.08 20.15
N ASP A 650 -15.06 -32.31 19.43
CA ASP A 650 -16.36 -32.72 18.87
C ASP A 650 -16.34 -32.78 17.33
N ASP A 651 -17.43 -33.22 16.72
CA ASP A 651 -17.58 -33.26 15.26
C ASP A 651 -17.90 -31.84 14.73
N TYR A 652 -16.86 -31.07 14.44
CA TYR A 652 -17.00 -29.71 13.88
C TYR A 652 -17.17 -29.69 12.36
N TYR A 653 -16.85 -30.79 11.66
CA TYR A 653 -16.79 -30.83 10.19
C TYR A 653 -17.90 -31.64 9.53
N GLY A 654 -18.83 -32.18 10.31
CA GLY A 654 -19.94 -32.99 9.79
C GLY A 654 -19.47 -34.37 9.31
N LEU A 655 -18.58 -35.01 10.07
CA LEU A 655 -18.10 -36.37 9.77
C LEU A 655 -19.26 -37.38 9.76
N ASN A 656 -20.28 -37.15 10.59
CA ASN A 656 -21.49 -37.98 10.70
C ASN A 656 -21.13 -39.44 11.01
N LEU A 657 -20.52 -39.65 12.18
CA LEU A 657 -20.12 -40.98 12.69
C LEU A 657 -21.32 -41.96 12.80
N PRO A 658 -21.11 -43.29 12.68
CA PRO A 658 -19.81 -43.99 12.63
C PRO A 658 -19.18 -44.07 11.24
N LEU A 659 -17.85 -44.08 11.21
CA LEU A 659 -17.02 -44.40 10.04
C LEU A 659 -16.61 -45.88 10.11
N ARG A 660 -16.12 -46.43 8.99
CA ARG A 660 -15.78 -47.88 8.89
C ARG A 660 -14.83 -48.38 9.99
N GLU A 661 -13.91 -47.53 10.44
CA GLU A 661 -12.83 -47.88 11.38
C GLU A 661 -12.74 -46.90 12.57
N ALA A 662 -13.71 -45.99 12.68
CA ALA A 662 -13.84 -45.07 13.80
C ALA A 662 -15.33 -44.90 14.14
N GLY A 663 -15.80 -45.61 15.17
CA GLY A 663 -17.19 -45.66 15.58
C GLY A 663 -17.64 -44.47 16.43
N SER A 664 -16.72 -43.69 16.98
CA SER A 664 -17.01 -42.59 17.89
C SER A 664 -15.96 -41.47 17.86
N MET A 665 -16.30 -40.28 18.35
CA MET A 665 -15.34 -39.20 18.52
C MET A 665 -14.22 -39.56 19.52
N ALA A 666 -14.45 -40.52 20.42
CA ALA A 666 -13.42 -40.98 21.33
C ALA A 666 -12.28 -41.69 20.57
N GLU A 667 -12.62 -42.56 19.61
CA GLU A 667 -11.64 -43.25 18.78
C GLU A 667 -10.88 -42.30 17.85
N LEU A 668 -11.56 -41.27 17.32
CA LEU A 668 -10.91 -40.23 16.52
C LEU A 668 -9.90 -39.45 17.38
N ARG A 669 -10.30 -39.05 18.60
CA ARG A 669 -9.41 -38.38 19.55
C ARG A 669 -8.22 -39.24 19.96
N GLU A 670 -8.40 -40.54 20.21
CA GLU A 670 -7.27 -41.45 20.47
C GLU A 670 -6.25 -41.46 19.31
N GLY A 671 -6.73 -41.39 18.07
CA GLY A 671 -5.88 -41.25 16.89
C GLY A 671 -5.12 -39.92 16.84
N LEU A 672 -5.81 -38.81 17.12
CA LEU A 672 -5.20 -37.47 17.19
C LEU A 672 -4.19 -37.36 18.33
N ASP A 673 -4.52 -37.85 19.52
CA ASP A 673 -3.62 -37.87 20.69
C ASP A 673 -2.31 -38.59 20.31
N ALA A 674 -2.40 -39.75 19.66
CA ALA A 674 -1.23 -40.49 19.17
C ALA A 674 -0.42 -39.72 18.11
N LEU A 675 -1.10 -39.02 17.19
CA LEU A 675 -0.45 -38.20 16.17
C LEU A 675 0.29 -36.99 16.79
N VAL A 676 -0.36 -36.25 17.70
CA VAL A 676 0.23 -35.11 18.41
C VAL A 676 1.48 -35.54 19.17
N HIS A 677 1.44 -36.66 19.89
CA HIS A 677 2.59 -37.18 20.62
C HIS A 677 3.75 -37.61 19.70
N ALA A 678 3.44 -38.28 18.58
CA ALA A 678 4.45 -38.71 17.62
C ALA A 678 5.09 -37.52 16.88
N ALA A 679 4.27 -36.61 16.36
CA ALA A 679 4.71 -35.39 15.69
C ALA A 679 5.53 -34.50 16.63
N GLY A 680 5.05 -34.31 17.86
CA GLY A 680 5.72 -33.49 18.85
C GLY A 680 7.09 -34.05 19.21
N GLY A 681 7.21 -35.37 19.42
CA GLY A 681 8.49 -36.03 19.65
C GLY A 681 9.47 -35.83 18.49
N ALA A 682 9.04 -36.12 17.26
CA ALA A 682 9.89 -36.03 16.07
C ALA A 682 10.34 -34.59 15.75
N LEU A 683 9.44 -33.61 15.87
CA LEU A 683 9.80 -32.19 15.64
C LEU A 683 10.83 -31.71 16.67
N ASN A 684 10.66 -32.07 17.96
CA ASN A 684 11.62 -31.69 19.00
C ASN A 684 13.01 -32.31 18.77
N GLU A 685 13.11 -33.51 18.20
CA GLU A 685 14.38 -34.14 17.84
C GLU A 685 15.17 -33.34 16.79
N VAL A 686 14.48 -32.63 15.89
CA VAL A 686 15.09 -31.73 14.89
C VAL A 686 15.12 -30.27 15.34
N GLY A 687 14.85 -30.00 16.63
CA GLY A 687 14.91 -28.66 17.22
C GLY A 687 13.73 -27.75 16.86
N LYS A 688 12.58 -28.32 16.50
CA LYS A 688 11.36 -27.60 16.13
C LYS A 688 10.25 -27.85 17.16
N VAL A 689 9.41 -26.86 17.43
CA VAL A 689 8.28 -27.00 18.37
C VAL A 689 7.01 -27.49 17.68
N LEU A 690 6.11 -28.11 18.44
CA LEU A 690 4.73 -28.37 18.03
C LEU A 690 3.78 -27.59 18.94
N VAL A 691 2.88 -26.83 18.32
CA VAL A 691 1.85 -26.02 18.97
C VAL A 691 0.48 -26.43 18.42
N PRO A 692 -0.17 -27.45 18.97
CA PRO A 692 -1.48 -27.88 18.47
C PRO A 692 -2.61 -26.91 18.85
N ASN A 693 -3.66 -26.81 18.02
CA ASN A 693 -4.93 -26.14 18.35
C ASN A 693 -5.81 -27.06 19.22
N ILE A 694 -5.69 -26.96 20.54
CA ILE A 694 -6.23 -27.95 21.48
C ILE A 694 -7.68 -27.61 21.85
N ALA A 695 -8.62 -27.98 20.98
CA ALA A 695 -10.04 -27.67 21.16
C ALA A 695 -10.60 -28.24 22.48
N GLU A 696 -11.36 -27.41 23.20
CA GLU A 696 -12.13 -27.82 24.40
C GLU A 696 -11.32 -28.57 25.47
N SER A 697 -10.02 -28.28 25.59
CA SER A 697 -9.12 -28.96 26.54
C SER A 697 -9.60 -28.92 28.00
N ARG A 698 -10.39 -27.92 28.39
CA ARG A 698 -11.06 -27.81 29.70
C ARG A 698 -11.96 -29.01 30.04
N ARG A 699 -12.49 -29.74 29.05
CA ARG A 699 -13.43 -30.85 29.24
C ARG A 699 -12.73 -32.15 29.66
N GLN A 700 -11.40 -32.23 29.50
CA GLN A 700 -10.59 -33.38 29.87
C GLN A 700 -9.39 -32.92 30.73
N PRO A 701 -9.39 -33.20 32.04
CA PRO A 701 -8.30 -32.81 32.92
C PRO A 701 -6.94 -33.27 32.40
N GLY A 702 -6.00 -32.32 32.27
CA GLY A 702 -4.63 -32.57 31.83
C GLY A 702 -4.41 -32.57 30.32
N ARG A 703 -5.45 -32.52 29.47
CA ARG A 703 -5.29 -32.53 27.99
C ARG A 703 -4.39 -31.41 27.50
N TRP A 704 -4.62 -30.17 27.97
CA TRP A 704 -3.76 -29.02 27.62
C TRP A 704 -2.29 -29.28 27.94
N ASN A 705 -1.98 -29.72 29.18
CA ASN A 705 -0.59 -29.96 29.59
C ASN A 705 0.07 -31.10 28.81
N ALA A 706 -0.69 -32.13 28.45
CA ALA A 706 -0.17 -33.26 27.67
C ALA A 706 0.18 -32.83 26.25
N HIS A 707 -0.74 -32.17 25.55
CA HIS A 707 -0.57 -31.80 24.15
C HIS A 707 0.38 -30.60 23.99
N ALA A 708 0.38 -29.67 24.93
CA ALA A 708 1.27 -28.51 24.88
C ALA A 708 2.73 -28.81 25.30
N SER A 709 3.02 -30.04 25.75
CA SER A 709 4.35 -30.41 26.26
C SER A 709 5.48 -30.37 25.23
N TYR A 710 5.15 -30.22 23.95
CA TYR A 710 6.08 -30.23 22.81
C TYR A 710 6.48 -28.84 22.31
N GLY A 711 6.24 -27.80 23.11
CA GLY A 711 6.72 -26.45 22.86
C GLY A 711 5.65 -25.38 22.93
N GLY A 712 4.37 -25.74 22.97
CA GLY A 712 3.28 -24.79 23.21
C GLY A 712 1.90 -25.37 22.91
N GLY A 713 0.86 -24.58 23.12
CA GLY A 713 -0.52 -24.91 22.75
C GLY A 713 -1.29 -23.68 22.29
N PHE A 714 -2.22 -23.87 21.37
CA PHE A 714 -3.11 -22.83 20.83
C PHE A 714 -4.56 -23.11 21.26
N GLU A 715 -5.27 -22.06 21.67
CA GLU A 715 -6.71 -22.08 21.93
C GLU A 715 -7.36 -20.98 21.10
N GLU A 716 -8.05 -21.38 20.04
CA GLU A 716 -8.70 -20.50 19.05
C GLU A 716 -10.02 -19.88 19.57
N VAL A 717 -10.69 -20.54 20.51
CA VAL A 717 -11.99 -20.12 21.08
C VAL A 717 -11.85 -19.80 22.57
N TRP A 718 -10.83 -19.01 22.90
CA TRP A 718 -10.59 -18.63 24.29
C TRP A 718 -11.68 -17.68 24.78
N LEU A 719 -12.28 -18.00 25.94
CA LEU A 719 -13.34 -17.25 26.61
C LEU A 719 -14.69 -17.13 25.86
N GLY A 720 -14.81 -17.61 24.61
CA GLY A 720 -16.08 -17.65 23.87
C GLY A 720 -16.00 -18.36 22.52
N TYR A 721 -17.15 -18.75 21.96
CA TYR A 721 -17.27 -19.38 20.65
C TYR A 721 -17.36 -18.38 19.50
N SER A 722 -17.89 -17.19 19.75
CA SER A 722 -18.06 -16.16 18.74
C SER A 722 -18.05 -14.76 19.37
N PRO A 723 -18.06 -13.68 18.57
CA PRO A 723 -18.05 -12.31 19.09
C PRO A 723 -19.23 -12.00 20.00
N THR A 724 -20.36 -12.70 19.78
CA THR A 724 -21.62 -12.53 20.52
C THR A 724 -21.93 -13.69 21.47
N ASP A 725 -21.20 -14.81 21.38
CA ASP A 725 -21.38 -15.99 22.23
C ASP A 725 -20.15 -16.25 23.13
N LEU A 726 -20.04 -15.45 24.18
CA LEU A 726 -19.02 -15.62 25.23
C LEU A 726 -19.47 -16.64 26.28
N PHE A 727 -18.50 -17.37 26.83
CA PHE A 727 -18.76 -18.41 27.82
C PHE A 727 -19.40 -17.87 29.10
N ASP A 728 -20.07 -18.74 29.85
CA ASP A 728 -20.48 -18.43 31.21
C ASP A 728 -19.25 -18.41 32.14
N PRO A 729 -19.35 -17.75 33.31
CA PRO A 729 -18.19 -17.55 34.15
C PRO A 729 -17.42 -18.81 34.57
N ASP A 730 -18.12 -19.92 34.82
CA ASP A 730 -17.47 -21.16 35.27
C ASP A 730 -16.72 -21.81 34.11
N THR A 731 -17.33 -21.80 32.92
CA THR A 731 -16.71 -22.27 31.68
C THR A 731 -15.51 -21.42 31.27
N THR A 732 -15.58 -20.09 31.43
CA THR A 732 -14.45 -19.17 31.22
C THR A 732 -13.32 -19.45 32.20
N GLU A 733 -13.63 -19.59 33.49
CA GLU A 733 -12.62 -19.82 34.53
C GLU A 733 -11.89 -21.16 34.37
N ALA A 734 -12.53 -22.16 33.75
CA ALA A 734 -11.91 -23.45 33.46
C ALA A 734 -10.81 -23.40 32.39
N GLN A 735 -10.79 -22.37 31.52
CA GLN A 735 -9.75 -22.18 30.49
C GLN A 735 -8.51 -21.43 31.01
N LEU A 736 -8.60 -20.74 32.15
CA LEU A 736 -7.53 -19.85 32.63
C LEU A 736 -6.15 -20.52 32.82
N PRO A 737 -6.05 -21.81 33.27
CA PRO A 737 -4.76 -22.48 33.38
C PRO A 737 -3.98 -22.58 32.06
N GLN A 738 -4.67 -22.51 30.92
CA GLN A 738 -4.06 -22.53 29.58
C GLN A 738 -3.06 -21.39 29.40
N ALA A 739 -3.31 -20.22 30.01
CA ALA A 739 -2.43 -19.05 29.94
C ALA A 739 -1.07 -19.24 30.62
N THR A 740 -0.91 -20.30 31.41
CA THR A 740 0.35 -20.68 32.07
C THR A 740 0.77 -22.10 31.72
N GLY A 741 0.30 -22.60 30.57
CA GLY A 741 0.63 -23.94 30.10
C GLY A 741 2.12 -24.12 29.77
N PRO A 742 2.55 -25.36 29.52
CA PRO A 742 3.90 -25.63 29.03
C PRO A 742 4.18 -24.88 27.72
N GLY A 743 5.42 -24.37 27.59
CA GLY A 743 5.87 -23.71 26.36
C GLY A 743 5.13 -22.42 26.01
N LEU A 744 4.97 -22.16 24.71
CA LEU A 744 4.27 -21.01 24.16
C LEU A 744 2.75 -21.24 24.20
N SER A 745 2.05 -20.52 25.08
CA SER A 745 0.58 -20.49 25.05
C SER A 745 0.12 -19.37 24.10
N ILE A 746 -0.60 -19.74 23.04
CA ILE A 746 -1.22 -18.80 22.09
C ILE A 746 -2.72 -18.81 22.38
N LEU A 747 -3.28 -17.66 22.77
CA LEU A 747 -4.68 -17.55 23.16
C LEU A 747 -5.38 -16.55 22.25
N ARG A 748 -6.45 -16.97 21.59
CA ARG A 748 -7.25 -16.11 20.71
C ARG A 748 -8.68 -16.00 21.22
N VAL A 749 -9.18 -14.77 21.30
CA VAL A 749 -10.59 -14.49 21.64
C VAL A 749 -11.34 -14.05 20.38
N PRO A 750 -12.55 -14.56 20.11
CA PRO A 750 -13.29 -14.17 18.92
C PRO A 750 -13.80 -12.72 18.96
N THR A 751 -13.60 -11.99 17.86
CA THR A 751 -14.13 -10.64 17.55
C THR A 751 -14.80 -10.62 16.17
N ASP A 752 -15.37 -9.47 15.79
CA ASP A 752 -15.94 -9.23 14.47
C ASP A 752 -14.90 -8.73 13.44
N GLY A 753 -13.60 -8.83 13.75
CA GLY A 753 -12.54 -8.29 12.89
C GLY A 753 -12.14 -6.85 13.26
N ASN A 754 -12.89 -6.15 14.11
CA ASN A 754 -12.58 -4.76 14.47
C ASN A 754 -11.67 -4.66 15.71
N ASP A 755 -10.58 -3.91 15.61
CA ASP A 755 -9.64 -3.63 16.73
C ASP A 755 -10.32 -3.01 17.96
N ASN A 756 -11.39 -2.24 17.75
CA ASN A 756 -12.15 -1.63 18.83
C ASN A 756 -13.19 -2.55 19.46
N HIS A 757 -13.32 -3.81 19.00
CA HIS A 757 -14.28 -4.75 19.55
C HIS A 757 -13.97 -5.01 21.04
N PRO A 758 -14.98 -4.96 21.93
CA PRO A 758 -14.75 -5.08 23.37
C PRO A 758 -14.14 -6.42 23.81
N ASN A 759 -14.30 -7.47 23.00
CA ASN A 759 -13.71 -8.78 23.31
C ASN A 759 -12.17 -8.77 23.25
N PHE A 760 -11.57 -7.88 22.44
CA PHE A 760 -10.13 -7.73 22.36
C PHE A 760 -9.55 -7.37 23.74
N ARG A 761 -10.03 -6.27 24.34
CA ARG A 761 -9.58 -5.85 25.68
C ARG A 761 -10.02 -6.81 26.79
N TYR A 762 -11.16 -7.50 26.61
CA TYR A 762 -11.63 -8.53 27.52
C TYR A 762 -10.66 -9.70 27.63
N GLY A 763 -10.23 -10.26 26.51
CA GLY A 763 -9.22 -11.32 26.48
C GLY A 763 -7.85 -10.83 26.92
N LEU A 764 -7.39 -9.67 26.42
CA LEU A 764 -6.08 -9.13 26.75
C LEU A 764 -5.90 -8.91 28.26
N ALA A 765 -6.94 -8.41 28.93
CA ALA A 765 -6.92 -8.27 30.38
C ALA A 765 -6.83 -9.62 31.10
N ALA A 766 -7.56 -10.65 30.65
CA ALA A 766 -7.45 -12.00 31.19
C ALA A 766 -6.05 -12.58 30.95
N PHE A 767 -5.48 -12.39 29.75
CA PHE A 767 -4.14 -12.86 29.39
C PHE A 767 -3.08 -12.27 30.34
N TRP A 768 -3.15 -10.97 30.61
CA TRP A 768 -2.31 -10.33 31.61
C TRP A 768 -2.54 -10.89 33.00
N ILE A 769 -3.78 -10.98 33.48
CA ILE A 769 -4.08 -11.42 34.84
C ILE A 769 -3.55 -12.82 35.11
N PHE A 770 -3.81 -13.78 34.21
CA PHE A 770 -3.52 -15.19 34.46
C PHE A 770 -2.16 -15.63 33.91
N GLY A 771 -1.78 -15.18 32.70
CA GLY A 771 -0.50 -15.49 32.08
C GLY A 771 0.66 -14.59 32.51
N ALA A 772 0.37 -13.42 33.10
CA ALA A 772 1.36 -12.37 33.39
C ALA A 772 2.10 -11.88 32.14
N GLY A 773 1.38 -11.77 31.01
CA GLY A 773 1.95 -11.32 29.73
C GLY A 773 2.88 -12.33 29.06
N ARG A 774 2.93 -13.58 29.57
CA ARG A 774 3.72 -14.66 28.97
C ARG A 774 2.86 -15.43 27.97
N GLY A 775 3.43 -15.73 26.82
CA GLY A 775 2.73 -16.33 25.69
C GLY A 775 2.49 -15.33 24.56
N ALA A 776 1.55 -15.66 23.69
CA ALA A 776 1.03 -14.79 22.63
C ALA A 776 -0.48 -14.65 22.76
N TYR A 777 -0.99 -13.49 22.37
CA TYR A 777 -2.41 -13.15 22.45
C TYR A 777 -2.85 -12.50 21.14
N SER A 778 -4.03 -12.87 20.65
CA SER A 778 -4.68 -12.23 19.50
C SER A 778 -6.20 -12.23 19.67
N ALA A 779 -6.95 -11.50 18.84
CA ALA A 779 -8.39 -11.43 18.94
C ALA A 779 -9.13 -11.19 17.61
N THR A 780 -9.09 -12.15 16.69
CA THR A 780 -9.54 -12.02 15.27
C THR A 780 -11.01 -12.29 15.00
N GLY A 781 -11.47 -11.92 13.78
CA GLY A 781 -12.69 -12.43 13.15
C GLY A 781 -12.69 -13.96 12.97
N HIS A 782 -13.84 -14.58 12.76
CA HIS A 782 -13.90 -16.01 12.40
C HIS A 782 -13.30 -16.18 11.00
N ASP A 783 -12.31 -17.06 10.87
CA ASP A 783 -11.54 -17.29 9.63
C ASP A 783 -10.76 -16.07 9.09
N ASP A 784 -10.72 -14.98 9.86
CA ASP A 784 -10.00 -13.74 9.55
C ASP A 784 -8.58 -13.79 10.14
N TYR A 785 -7.74 -14.64 9.58
CA TYR A 785 -6.37 -14.90 10.05
C TYR A 785 -5.30 -14.08 9.32
N ASN A 786 -5.69 -13.30 8.32
CA ASN A 786 -4.77 -12.55 7.45
C ASN A 786 -4.54 -11.11 7.94
N HIS A 787 -5.39 -10.58 8.85
CA HIS A 787 -5.27 -9.23 9.40
C HIS A 787 -4.33 -9.15 10.61
N THR A 788 -3.48 -8.12 10.66
CA THR A 788 -2.66 -7.78 11.84
C THR A 788 -3.38 -6.85 12.83
N GLN A 789 -4.44 -7.37 13.46
CA GLN A 789 -5.23 -6.60 14.43
C GLN A 789 -4.46 -6.13 15.67
N HIS A 790 -4.64 -4.87 16.02
CA HIS A 790 -3.86 -4.24 17.08
C HIS A 790 -4.65 -3.23 17.91
N VAL A 791 -4.33 -3.19 19.20
CA VAL A 791 -4.67 -2.06 20.07
C VAL A 791 -3.42 -1.66 20.84
N ALA A 792 -3.27 -0.36 21.12
CA ALA A 792 -2.08 0.17 21.80
C ALA A 792 -1.77 -0.55 23.13
N GLU A 793 -2.78 -1.06 23.85
CA GLU A 793 -2.58 -1.81 25.09
C GLU A 793 -1.88 -3.17 24.90
N LEU A 794 -1.83 -3.71 23.68
CA LEU A 794 -1.16 -4.97 23.36
C LEU A 794 0.37 -4.85 23.51
N ASP A 795 0.93 -3.68 23.15
CA ASP A 795 2.37 -3.41 23.22
C ASP A 795 2.86 -3.12 24.64
N TRP A 796 1.95 -2.96 25.61
CA TRP A 796 2.31 -2.51 26.94
C TRP A 796 2.96 -3.62 27.77
N ASP A 797 4.18 -3.38 28.25
CA ASP A 797 4.77 -4.20 29.29
C ASP A 797 4.32 -3.74 30.69
N LEU A 798 3.35 -4.44 31.28
CA LEU A 798 2.90 -4.16 32.65
C LEU A 798 3.97 -4.56 33.69
N GLY A 799 5.02 -5.30 33.30
CA GLY A 799 6.11 -5.73 34.14
C GLY A 799 5.76 -6.92 35.03
N THR A 800 6.42 -7.03 36.19
CA THR A 800 6.28 -8.22 37.04
C THR A 800 5.05 -8.13 37.95
N PRO A 801 4.33 -9.26 38.18
CA PRO A 801 3.19 -9.26 39.09
C PRO A 801 3.60 -8.91 40.52
N LEU A 802 2.88 -7.99 41.15
CA LEU A 802 3.08 -7.63 42.57
C LEU A 802 2.30 -8.56 43.52
N GLN A 803 1.34 -9.30 42.98
CA GLN A 803 0.43 -10.17 43.71
C GLN A 803 -0.14 -11.28 42.82
N ASP A 804 -0.73 -12.29 43.44
CA ASP A 804 -1.55 -13.29 42.75
C ASP A 804 -2.86 -12.67 42.24
N PRO A 805 -3.51 -13.26 41.22
CA PRO A 805 -4.81 -12.81 40.74
C PRO A 805 -5.84 -12.68 41.86
N VAL A 806 -6.41 -11.48 42.02
CA VAL A 806 -7.39 -11.18 43.07
C VAL A 806 -8.81 -11.41 42.55
N ARG A 807 -9.52 -12.36 43.15
CA ARG A 807 -10.91 -12.70 42.80
C ARG A 807 -11.94 -11.95 43.64
N ARG A 808 -13.00 -11.43 43.01
CA ARG A 808 -14.22 -10.91 43.67
C ARG A 808 -15.48 -11.36 42.93
N GLY A 809 -15.98 -12.55 43.25
CA GLY A 809 -16.99 -13.22 42.41
C GLY A 809 -16.35 -13.68 41.10
N HIS A 810 -16.98 -13.43 39.96
CA HIS A 810 -16.39 -13.69 38.62
C HIS A 810 -15.75 -12.44 38.02
N THR A 811 -15.07 -11.67 38.87
CA THR A 811 -14.32 -10.49 38.46
C THR A 811 -12.94 -10.62 39.05
N TRP A 812 -11.94 -10.42 38.21
CA TRP A 812 -10.54 -10.66 38.52
C TRP A 812 -9.74 -9.41 38.24
N SER A 813 -8.69 -9.20 39.01
CA SER A 813 -7.73 -8.12 38.80
C SER A 813 -6.34 -8.49 39.28
N ARG A 814 -5.32 -7.90 38.68
CA ARG A 814 -3.92 -8.10 39.08
C ARG A 814 -3.14 -6.81 38.90
N GLU A 815 -2.30 -6.50 39.88
CA GLU A 815 -1.38 -5.36 39.82
C GLU A 815 0.02 -5.84 39.46
N PHE A 816 0.71 -5.02 38.67
CA PHE A 816 2.06 -5.24 38.18
C PHE A 816 2.91 -4.00 38.49
N THR A 817 4.23 -4.12 38.35
CA THR A 817 5.16 -3.00 38.59
C THR A 817 4.77 -1.75 37.79
N ASN A 818 4.43 -1.93 36.51
CA ASN A 818 4.19 -0.86 35.54
C ASN A 818 2.72 -0.76 35.12
N GLY A 819 1.80 -1.47 35.77
CA GLY A 819 0.41 -1.43 35.33
C GLY A 819 -0.56 -2.25 36.17
N TRP A 820 -1.77 -2.36 35.66
CA TRP A 820 -2.88 -3.05 36.32
C TRP A 820 -3.88 -3.54 35.29
N ALA A 821 -4.38 -4.76 35.48
CA ALA A 821 -5.39 -5.35 34.60
C ALA A 821 -6.60 -5.83 35.41
N ALA A 822 -7.79 -5.75 34.82
CA ALA A 822 -9.03 -6.28 35.39
C ALA A 822 -9.97 -6.84 34.32
N VAL A 823 -10.67 -7.92 34.64
CA VAL A 823 -11.64 -8.57 33.74
C VAL A 823 -12.89 -9.01 34.49
N ASN A 824 -14.05 -8.92 33.85
CA ASN A 824 -15.34 -9.30 34.42
C ASN A 824 -16.04 -10.36 33.54
N PHE A 825 -16.07 -11.61 34.01
CA PHE A 825 -16.65 -12.76 33.30
C PHE A 825 -18.16 -12.94 33.51
N ASN A 826 -18.83 -12.08 34.29
CA ASN A 826 -20.27 -12.19 34.50
C ASN A 826 -21.04 -12.02 33.17
N ARG A 827 -22.18 -12.71 33.02
CA ARG A 827 -23.16 -12.53 31.92
C ARG A 827 -24.15 -11.39 32.18
N ASP A 828 -24.76 -10.89 31.10
CA ASP A 828 -25.64 -9.73 31.01
C ASP A 828 -26.52 -9.42 32.24
N GLY A 829 -26.56 -8.14 32.61
CA GLY A 829 -27.48 -7.57 33.59
C GLY A 829 -27.25 -7.94 35.06
N ARG A 830 -26.35 -8.88 35.40
CA ARG A 830 -26.30 -9.45 36.75
C ARG A 830 -25.25 -8.89 37.72
N ARG A 831 -24.34 -7.98 37.33
CA ARG A 831 -23.65 -6.97 38.18
C ARG A 831 -22.49 -6.26 37.45
N ARG A 832 -22.60 -4.95 37.21
CA ARG A 832 -21.41 -4.09 37.04
C ARG A 832 -20.60 -4.11 38.34
N ARG A 833 -19.27 -4.17 38.25
CA ARG A 833 -18.40 -4.22 39.44
C ARG A 833 -17.56 -2.96 39.56
N ARG A 834 -17.66 -2.31 40.72
CA ARG A 834 -16.77 -1.21 41.09
C ARG A 834 -15.49 -1.80 41.66
N LEU A 835 -14.38 -1.57 40.97
CA LEU A 835 -13.03 -2.00 41.33
C LEU A 835 -12.22 -0.81 41.83
N LYS A 836 -11.32 -1.05 42.78
CA LYS A 836 -10.36 -0.04 43.24
C LYS A 836 -9.15 -0.11 42.30
N VAL A 837 -8.80 1.03 41.70
CA VAL A 837 -7.64 1.15 40.80
C VAL A 837 -6.46 1.67 41.61
N PRO A 838 -5.24 1.12 41.44
CA PRO A 838 -4.04 1.68 42.04
C PRO A 838 -3.80 3.13 41.59
N PRO A 839 -3.18 3.98 42.43
CA PRO A 839 -2.91 5.37 42.05
C PRO A 839 -1.91 5.47 40.89
N GLY A 840 -2.03 6.53 40.09
CA GLY A 840 -1.09 6.86 39.01
C GLY A 840 -1.23 5.99 37.77
N MET A 841 -2.43 5.46 37.50
CA MET A 841 -2.72 4.70 36.28
C MET A 841 -3.24 5.60 35.17
N ILE A 842 -2.87 5.30 33.93
CA ILE A 842 -3.36 5.94 32.70
C ILE A 842 -3.93 4.90 31.74
N ASP A 843 -4.89 5.35 30.92
CA ASP A 843 -5.47 4.56 29.84
C ASP A 843 -4.68 4.68 28.51
N ALA A 844 -5.22 4.07 27.45
CA ALA A 844 -4.63 4.03 26.11
C ALA A 844 -4.35 5.43 25.53
N HIS A 845 -5.15 6.42 25.93
CA HIS A 845 -5.06 7.80 25.47
C HIS A 845 -4.20 8.67 26.39
N GLY A 846 -3.46 8.05 27.33
CA GLY A 846 -2.64 8.74 28.31
C GLY A 846 -3.45 9.49 29.37
N GLN A 847 -4.76 9.22 29.49
CA GLN A 847 -5.61 9.93 30.43
C GLN A 847 -5.54 9.29 31.83
N PRO A 848 -5.38 10.08 32.90
CA PRO A 848 -5.38 9.56 34.27
C PRO A 848 -6.71 8.88 34.63
N VAL A 849 -6.62 7.66 35.16
CA VAL A 849 -7.78 6.91 35.64
C VAL A 849 -8.01 7.17 37.12
N GLY A 850 -9.27 7.44 37.48
CA GLY A 850 -9.66 7.69 38.87
C GLY A 850 -9.44 6.47 39.78
N SER A 851 -9.50 6.69 41.10
CA SER A 851 -9.28 5.65 42.12
C SER A 851 -10.24 4.44 42.07
N HIS A 852 -11.30 4.52 41.26
CA HIS A 852 -12.26 3.45 41.06
C HIS A 852 -12.70 3.38 39.59
N LEU A 853 -12.87 2.15 39.09
CA LEU A 853 -13.39 1.84 37.76
C LEU A 853 -14.65 1.00 37.90
N VAL A 854 -15.66 1.23 37.05
CA VAL A 854 -16.85 0.37 36.97
C VAL A 854 -16.74 -0.51 35.73
N LEU A 855 -16.50 -1.80 35.92
CA LEU A 855 -16.33 -2.77 34.84
C LEU A 855 -17.64 -3.51 34.57
N ALA A 856 -18.13 -3.43 33.33
CA ALA A 856 -19.33 -4.12 32.89
C ALA A 856 -19.10 -5.63 32.70
N PRO A 857 -20.16 -6.46 32.68
CA PRO A 857 -20.12 -7.84 32.21
C PRO A 857 -19.36 -8.00 30.88
N HIS A 858 -18.59 -9.07 30.73
CA HIS A 858 -17.78 -9.36 29.54
C HIS A 858 -16.93 -8.17 29.05
N ARG A 859 -16.27 -7.48 29.99
CA ARG A 859 -15.33 -6.40 29.68
C ARG A 859 -14.03 -6.59 30.44
N GLY A 860 -12.94 -6.19 29.79
CA GLY A 860 -11.62 -6.10 30.37
C GLY A 860 -11.09 -4.68 30.29
N GLN A 861 -10.13 -4.39 31.15
CA GLN A 861 -9.35 -3.16 31.14
C GLN A 861 -7.90 -3.51 31.43
N VAL A 862 -7.00 -2.93 30.63
CA VAL A 862 -5.57 -2.85 30.91
C VAL A 862 -5.23 -1.38 31.11
N LEU A 863 -4.40 -1.07 32.11
CA LEU A 863 -3.90 0.27 32.42
C LEU A 863 -2.39 0.19 32.66
N ARG A 864 -1.66 1.22 32.24
CA ARG A 864 -0.24 1.38 32.56
C ARG A 864 -0.04 2.46 33.62
N ARG A 865 1.07 2.40 34.35
CA ARG A 865 1.48 3.43 35.29
C ARG A 865 2.04 4.63 34.51
N ALA A 866 1.65 5.84 34.91
CA ALA A 866 2.06 7.10 34.28
C ALA A 866 3.56 7.37 34.38
#